data_AF-A0A7X7HST4-F1
#
_entry.id   AF-A0A7X7HST4-F1
#
_cell.length_a   1.000
_cell.length_b   1.000
_cell.length_c   1.000
_cell.angle_alpha   90.00
_cell.angle_beta   90.00
_cell.angle_gamma   90.00
#
_symmetry.space_group_name_H-M   'P 1'
#
loop_
_entity.id
_entity.type
_entity.pdbx_description
1 polymer ?
#
loop_
_entity_poly.entity_id
_entity_poly.type
_entity_poly.pdbx_seq_one_letter_code
_entity_poly.pdbx_strand_id
1 'polypeptide(L)'
;MTRCPTRRGGDLCFEDGPAGRRSVPAAIAALVPAVAAFWAAWALADPPARLERRFTALTAALPTIVTESLLIVALLPALLLPVVGVVAARFSRRTFAVGLAATVRGAASAALLAAIGPGSFEDWVDQIDTTGAWAPSAWVLAPCAALLALAGHLRGSAAGVARTAVKASLLASVLAGAATPTGTIAAAALLSGLAALLALAAPAPVRTRDLHQLRATLMDQGLTVGLLTAAPPGPSGQQRYSGADDDGDIAVEVRSVADGRTRLVANALRQVWFRHVGDPVVVGAHRQVRHLALTTLLAGNAGVPTDRIVRVLRLPDGDAALVMRSPHGRPVAEIPAQDRAPLGPRLWPLLDHLHGGGLHHGRVDSHHLVDDGDRLALVDFEVGGEADAPERRIDRAQALVTSTLVDGQDAAIEAAHHHLGEELGEVVSFLQPATLTAAQREAAPDLPALRAAAAAAAGVSEPVLAPVKRVKPFAALQVALLPVAVAALWAVASDIDTDLLWDQVQESSKLLIVLAIFVGQIPRFAQAFSSLGASPVPIPIGPLYALQLAVGYVNLVVPGGAGRVALNVRFYQRFGLPAGSALAVGALDGIGGLVLQVILVAVMALAGVASLDLDLDLGLAHDPTGLLLPLLIAVAVVAVTLTVFGKLRRRLFGWVIDAIRDAGSVFNGLWSGRRLGLLAAGNLTSDLDPVRHRHGGPVGGQRPFGARCGRRAQ
;
A
#
# COMPACT_ATOMS: atom_id res chain seq x y z
N MET A 1 -18.10 -26.66 33.24
CA MET A 1 -19.18 -26.08 34.06
C MET A 1 -18.57 -25.37 35.27
N THR A 2 -18.32 -24.08 35.17
CA THR A 2 -17.91 -23.21 36.29
C THR A 2 -19.10 -22.31 36.62
N ARG A 3 -19.61 -22.39 37.86
CA ARG A 3 -20.81 -21.67 38.31
C ARG A 3 -20.56 -20.15 38.28
N CYS A 4 -21.39 -19.42 37.55
CA CYS A 4 -21.49 -17.97 37.63
C CYS A 4 -22.29 -17.60 38.90
N PRO A 5 -21.79 -16.74 39.81
CA PRO A 5 -22.54 -16.34 41.00
C PRO A 5 -23.60 -15.31 40.61
N THR A 6 -24.85 -15.59 40.95
CA THR A 6 -25.99 -14.67 40.82
C THR A 6 -25.76 -13.42 41.67
N ARG A 7 -25.42 -12.29 41.04
CA ARG A 7 -25.53 -10.94 41.64
C ARG A 7 -26.59 -10.14 40.89
N ARG A 8 -27.54 -9.60 41.66
CA ARG A 8 -28.56 -8.66 41.19
C ARG A 8 -27.86 -7.35 40.78
N GLY A 9 -28.08 -6.94 39.54
CA GLY A 9 -27.69 -5.65 38.99
C GLY A 9 -26.75 -5.77 37.80
N GLY A 10 -27.31 -5.67 36.58
CA GLY A 10 -26.71 -5.08 35.37
C GLY A 10 -25.28 -5.45 34.90
N ASP A 11 -24.58 -6.40 35.50
CA ASP A 11 -23.17 -6.67 35.21
C ASP A 11 -22.99 -7.80 34.18
N LEU A 12 -22.42 -7.42 33.04
CA LEU A 12 -22.10 -8.24 31.88
C LEU A 12 -20.94 -9.21 32.18
N CYS A 13 -21.11 -10.49 31.84
CA CYS A 13 -20.02 -11.47 31.85
C CYS A 13 -19.09 -11.25 30.64
N PHE A 14 -17.83 -10.89 30.92
CA PHE A 14 -16.74 -10.93 29.96
C PHE A 14 -16.07 -12.30 30.08
N GLU A 15 -16.25 -13.18 29.09
CA GLU A 15 -15.39 -14.34 28.95
C GLU A 15 -14.16 -13.95 28.12
N ASP A 16 -12.98 -14.30 28.63
CA ASP A 16 -11.72 -14.26 27.89
C ASP A 16 -11.74 -15.34 26.79
N GLY A 17 -12.55 -15.12 25.75
CA GLY A 17 -12.51 -15.93 24.54
C GLY A 17 -11.16 -15.76 23.83
N PRO A 18 -10.71 -16.77 23.04
CA PRO A 18 -9.45 -16.67 22.32
C PRO A 18 -9.48 -15.42 21.45
N ALA A 19 -8.64 -14.44 21.81
CA ALA A 19 -8.54 -13.17 21.12
C ALA A 19 -8.35 -13.46 19.63
N GLY A 20 -9.37 -13.14 18.82
CA GLY A 20 -9.29 -13.24 17.37
C GLY A 20 -8.03 -12.50 16.96
N ARG A 21 -7.03 -13.26 16.48
CA ARG A 21 -5.72 -12.75 16.07
C ARG A 21 -5.96 -11.73 14.96
N ARG A 22 -6.13 -10.46 15.32
CA ARG A 22 -5.92 -9.36 14.39
C ARG A 22 -4.48 -9.50 13.97
N SER A 23 -4.28 -9.97 12.75
CA SER A 23 -2.96 -10.28 12.25
C SER A 23 -2.15 -8.98 12.26
N VAL A 24 -1.03 -8.97 12.99
CA VAL A 24 0.04 -7.97 12.94
C VAL A 24 0.27 -7.43 11.49
N PRO A 25 0.19 -8.27 10.43
CA PRO A 25 0.16 -7.83 9.04
C PRO A 25 -0.81 -6.68 8.69
N ALA A 26 -2.03 -6.64 9.23
CA ALA A 26 -3.03 -5.62 8.89
C ALA A 26 -2.69 -4.24 9.47
N ALA A 27 -2.16 -4.18 10.70
CA ALA A 27 -1.70 -2.93 11.30
C ALA A 27 -0.42 -2.42 10.62
N ILE A 28 0.50 -3.31 10.30
CA ILE A 28 1.72 -2.98 9.53
C ILE A 28 1.34 -2.48 8.12
N ALA A 29 0.37 -3.14 7.45
CA ALA A 29 -0.11 -2.73 6.15
C ALA A 29 -0.82 -1.37 6.14
N ALA A 30 -1.37 -0.92 7.28
CA ALA A 30 -1.93 0.42 7.44
C ALA A 30 -0.85 1.48 7.80
N LEU A 31 0.18 1.09 8.56
CA LEU A 31 1.25 1.98 9.01
C LEU A 31 2.20 2.37 7.88
N VAL A 32 2.63 1.42 7.05
CA VAL A 32 3.57 1.67 5.95
C VAL A 32 3.10 2.77 4.99
N PRO A 33 1.86 2.75 4.46
CA PRO A 33 1.37 3.83 3.61
C PRO A 33 1.13 5.13 4.40
N ALA A 34 0.77 5.06 5.68
CA ALA A 34 0.61 6.25 6.51
C ALA A 34 1.94 6.98 6.76
N VAL A 35 3.01 6.23 7.02
CA VAL A 35 4.38 6.76 7.18
C VAL A 35 4.90 7.29 5.84
N ALA A 36 4.69 6.56 4.74
CA ALA A 36 5.07 7.02 3.41
C ALA A 36 4.33 8.30 3.00
N ALA A 37 3.02 8.39 3.28
CA ALA A 37 2.23 9.60 3.04
C ALA A 37 2.69 10.77 3.92
N PHE A 38 3.07 10.50 5.18
CA PHE A 38 3.61 11.52 6.07
C PHE A 38 4.94 12.08 5.54
N TRP A 39 5.88 11.22 5.14
CA TRP A 39 7.17 11.64 4.58
C TRP A 39 7.04 12.31 3.22
N ALA A 40 6.15 11.80 2.36
CA ALA A 40 5.87 12.44 1.08
C ALA A 40 5.29 13.83 1.31
N ALA A 41 4.31 13.97 2.19
CA ALA A 41 3.81 15.28 2.58
C ALA A 41 4.95 16.14 3.12
N TRP A 42 5.75 15.67 4.07
CA TRP A 42 6.84 16.45 4.67
C TRP A 42 7.81 17.02 3.64
N ALA A 43 8.20 16.20 2.65
CA ALA A 43 9.04 16.64 1.54
C ALA A 43 8.37 17.68 0.61
N LEU A 44 7.04 17.82 0.67
CA LEU A 44 6.22 18.68 -0.18
C LEU A 44 5.93 20.07 0.38
N ALA A 45 6.19 20.36 1.67
CA ALA A 45 5.93 21.69 2.24
C ALA A 45 7.15 22.38 2.83
N ASP A 46 8.33 21.98 2.38
CA ASP A 46 9.48 22.87 2.40
C ASP A 46 9.93 23.18 0.95
N PRO A 47 9.65 24.38 0.40
CA PRO A 47 8.98 25.53 1.03
C PRO A 47 7.43 25.43 1.02
N PRO A 48 6.74 26.07 1.99
CA PRO A 48 5.28 26.03 2.10
C PRO A 48 4.57 26.70 0.92
N ALA A 49 3.46 26.12 0.47
CA ALA A 49 2.70 26.62 -0.68
C ALA A 49 2.19 28.05 -0.45
N ARG A 50 2.01 28.84 -1.53
CA ARG A 50 1.51 30.24 -1.43
C ARG A 50 0.21 30.38 -0.64
N LEU A 51 -0.69 29.40 -0.73
CA LEU A 51 -1.94 29.35 0.03
C LEU A 51 -1.71 29.09 1.52
N GLU A 52 -0.77 28.20 1.83
CA GLU A 52 -0.37 27.84 3.20
C GLU A 52 0.30 29.02 3.89
N ARG A 53 1.18 29.75 3.20
CA ARG A 53 1.79 31.01 3.70
C ARG A 53 0.76 32.09 4.01
N ARG A 54 -0.29 32.22 3.17
CA ARG A 54 -1.39 33.17 3.43
C ARG A 54 -2.25 32.72 4.61
N PHE A 55 -2.47 31.42 4.74
CA PHE A 55 -3.22 30.86 5.86
C PHE A 55 -2.46 31.03 7.18
N THR A 56 -1.16 30.74 7.22
CA THR A 56 -0.33 30.93 8.41
C THR A 56 -0.22 32.41 8.80
N ALA A 57 -0.12 33.32 7.83
CA ALA A 57 -0.18 34.75 8.08
C ALA A 57 -1.54 35.21 8.66
N LEU A 58 -2.65 34.61 8.22
CA LEU A 58 -3.97 34.89 8.75
C LEU A 58 -4.13 34.37 10.19
N THR A 59 -3.63 33.17 10.49
CA THR A 59 -3.69 32.61 11.86
C THR A 59 -2.76 33.34 12.82
N ALA A 60 -1.60 33.82 12.34
CA ALA A 60 -0.69 34.64 13.13
C ALA A 60 -1.28 36.01 13.50
N ALA A 61 -2.30 36.48 12.76
CA ALA A 61 -3.02 37.72 13.06
C ALA A 61 -4.19 37.54 14.05
N LEU A 62 -4.42 36.33 14.57
CA LEU A 62 -5.49 36.09 15.54
C LEU A 62 -5.16 36.72 16.91
N PRO A 63 -6.16 37.22 17.64
CA PRO A 63 -5.96 37.68 19.01
C PRO A 63 -5.45 36.55 19.91
N THR A 64 -4.53 36.86 20.83
CA THR A 64 -3.90 35.89 21.75
C THR A 64 -4.93 35.03 22.49
N ILE A 65 -6.03 35.64 22.95
CA ILE A 65 -7.10 34.93 23.66
C ILE A 65 -7.80 33.84 22.82
N VAL A 66 -7.87 34.03 21.50
CA VAL A 66 -8.46 33.07 20.57
C VAL A 66 -7.48 31.91 20.35
N THR A 67 -6.20 32.23 20.15
CA THR A 67 -5.12 31.25 20.00
C THR A 67 -4.99 30.37 21.25
N GLU A 68 -4.96 30.97 22.44
CA GLU A 68 -4.94 30.26 23.73
C GLU A 68 -6.15 29.33 23.90
N SER A 69 -7.34 29.82 23.56
CA SER A 69 -8.57 29.02 23.61
C SER A 69 -8.50 27.80 22.68
N LEU A 70 -7.93 27.97 21.48
CA LEU A 70 -7.74 26.89 20.52
C LEU A 70 -6.67 25.89 21.00
N LEU A 71 -5.59 26.34 21.63
CA LEU A 71 -4.58 25.45 22.20
C LEU A 71 -5.15 24.61 23.36
N ILE A 72 -6.04 25.18 24.18
CA ILE A 72 -6.78 24.41 25.20
C ILE A 72 -7.65 23.32 24.54
N VAL A 73 -8.32 23.64 23.43
CA VAL A 73 -9.09 22.65 22.65
C VAL A 73 -8.18 21.57 22.04
N ALA A 74 -6.96 21.94 21.60
CA ALA A 74 -5.96 21.01 21.10
C ALA A 74 -5.53 19.97 22.16
N LEU A 75 -5.59 20.32 23.45
CA LEU A 75 -5.24 19.45 24.58
C LEU A 75 -6.38 18.56 25.09
N LEU A 76 -7.60 18.69 24.56
CA LEU A 76 -8.75 17.84 24.94
C LEU A 76 -8.45 16.34 24.94
N PRO A 77 -7.72 15.77 23.96
CA PRO A 77 -7.41 14.35 23.96
C PRO A 77 -6.55 13.92 25.15
N ALA A 78 -5.62 14.77 25.61
CA ALA A 78 -4.80 14.51 26.80
C ALA A 78 -5.64 14.51 28.08
N LEU A 79 -6.62 15.42 28.17
CA LEU A 79 -7.54 15.51 29.30
C LEU A 79 -8.51 14.33 29.37
N LEU A 80 -9.01 13.86 28.22
CA LEU A 80 -9.94 12.73 28.13
C LEU A 80 -9.26 11.38 28.33
N LEU A 81 -7.96 11.27 28.01
CA LEU A 81 -7.20 10.03 28.06
C LEU A 81 -7.26 9.31 29.43
N PRO A 82 -7.04 9.95 30.59
CA PRO A 82 -7.13 9.27 31.89
C PRO A 82 -8.55 8.78 32.19
N VAL A 83 -9.57 9.58 31.89
CA VAL A 83 -10.98 9.20 32.09
C VAL A 83 -11.34 7.98 31.24
N VAL A 84 -10.98 8.02 29.96
CA VAL A 84 -11.19 6.92 29.02
C VAL A 84 -10.36 5.69 29.40
N GLY A 85 -9.12 5.88 29.85
CA GLY A 85 -8.24 4.82 30.33
C GLY A 85 -8.80 4.09 31.55
N VAL A 86 -9.37 4.82 32.53
CA VAL A 86 -10.04 4.23 33.70
C VAL A 86 -11.30 3.45 33.32
N VAL A 87 -12.09 3.97 32.36
CA VAL A 87 -13.26 3.25 31.84
C VAL A 87 -12.83 1.99 31.08
N ALA A 88 -11.80 2.07 30.25
CA ALA A 88 -11.24 0.93 29.51
C ALA A 88 -10.59 -0.12 30.44
N ALA A 89 -10.00 0.31 31.55
CA ALA A 89 -9.37 -0.54 32.55
C ALA A 89 -10.32 -1.52 33.23
N ARG A 90 -11.63 -1.19 33.30
CA ARG A 90 -12.66 -2.10 33.80
C ARG A 90 -12.79 -3.36 32.92
N PHE A 91 -12.35 -3.32 31.67
CA PHE A 91 -12.50 -4.43 30.73
C PHE A 91 -11.24 -5.29 30.58
N SER A 92 -10.03 -4.77 30.86
CA SER A 92 -8.81 -5.59 30.90
C SER A 92 -7.65 -4.87 31.62
N ARG A 93 -6.92 -5.62 32.47
CA ARG A 93 -5.72 -5.14 33.20
C ARG A 93 -4.57 -4.75 32.25
N ARG A 94 -4.48 -5.34 31.05
CA ARG A 94 -3.48 -4.96 30.03
C ARG A 94 -3.80 -3.62 29.38
N THR A 95 -5.08 -3.32 29.14
CA THR A 95 -5.55 -2.00 28.67
C THR A 95 -5.22 -0.91 29.67
N PHE A 96 -5.37 -1.20 30.97
CA PHE A 96 -4.96 -0.29 32.03
C PHE A 96 -3.46 -0.05 31.98
N ALA A 97 -2.62 -1.07 31.84
CA ALA A 97 -1.16 -0.90 31.77
C ALA A 97 -0.70 -0.09 30.54
N VAL A 98 -1.31 -0.28 29.36
CA VAL A 98 -0.97 0.49 28.14
C VAL A 98 -1.48 1.93 28.24
N GLY A 99 -2.72 2.13 28.70
CA GLY A 99 -3.28 3.45 28.97
C GLY A 99 -2.48 4.19 30.02
N LEU A 100 -2.23 3.54 31.17
CA LEU A 100 -1.41 4.02 32.28
C LEU A 100 0.01 4.35 31.82
N ALA A 101 0.70 3.50 31.06
CA ALA A 101 2.06 3.79 30.59
C ALA A 101 2.11 4.94 29.57
N ALA A 102 1.04 5.18 28.82
CA ALA A 102 0.91 6.34 27.93
C ALA A 102 0.58 7.62 28.72
N THR A 103 -0.35 7.57 29.67
CA THR A 103 -0.64 8.69 30.59
C THR A 103 0.50 8.97 31.55
N VAL A 104 1.24 7.96 32.03
CA VAL A 104 2.39 8.12 32.93
C VAL A 104 3.58 8.68 32.16
N ARG A 105 3.82 8.28 30.91
CA ARG A 105 4.82 8.98 30.09
C ARG A 105 4.39 10.41 29.78
N GLY A 106 3.14 10.64 29.38
CA GLY A 106 2.63 12.00 29.13
C GLY A 106 2.66 12.89 30.38
N ALA A 107 2.23 12.37 31.53
CA ALA A 107 2.21 13.07 32.81
C ALA A 107 3.60 13.18 33.46
N ALA A 108 4.47 12.19 33.33
CA ALA A 108 5.86 12.28 33.79
C ALA A 108 6.65 13.27 32.95
N SER A 109 6.41 13.36 31.64
CA SER A 109 7.02 14.40 30.82
C SER A 109 6.44 15.79 31.14
N ALA A 110 5.14 15.91 31.40
CA ALA A 110 4.50 17.15 31.86
C ALA A 110 4.95 17.57 33.27
N ALA A 111 5.13 16.62 34.19
CA ALA A 111 5.61 16.87 35.56
C ALA A 111 7.12 17.13 35.61
N LEU A 112 7.92 16.47 34.76
CA LEU A 112 9.34 16.76 34.59
C LEU A 112 9.54 18.18 34.03
N LEU A 113 8.67 18.63 33.13
CA LEU A 113 8.68 20.01 32.61
C LEU A 113 8.15 21.02 33.64
N ALA A 114 7.09 20.70 34.39
CA ALA A 114 6.58 21.53 35.48
C ALA A 114 7.57 21.66 36.65
N ALA A 115 8.47 20.66 36.83
CA ALA A 115 9.51 20.68 37.84
C ALA A 115 10.77 21.48 37.44
N ILE A 116 10.89 21.90 36.17
CA ILE A 116 12.09 22.54 35.62
C ILE A 116 11.99 24.08 35.52
N GLY A 117 10.86 24.75 35.85
CA GLY A 117 10.88 26.22 35.87
C GLY A 117 9.72 26.95 36.55
N PRO A 118 9.97 28.10 37.21
CA PRO A 118 8.95 29.07 37.60
C PRO A 118 8.71 30.05 36.42
N GLY A 119 7.84 29.69 35.49
CA GLY A 119 7.44 30.52 34.35
C GLY A 119 5.91 30.61 34.24
N SER A 120 5.40 31.74 33.74
CA SER A 120 3.97 31.95 33.48
C SER A 120 3.48 31.05 32.32
N PHE A 121 2.15 30.90 32.19
CA PHE A 121 1.49 30.16 31.13
C PHE A 121 1.97 30.53 29.70
N GLU A 122 2.49 31.75 29.51
CA GLU A 122 3.06 32.25 28.24
C GLU A 122 4.33 31.50 27.80
N ASP A 123 5.27 31.17 28.70
CA ASP A 123 6.48 30.39 28.37
C ASP A 123 6.14 28.93 27.99
N TRP A 124 5.00 28.45 28.48
CA TRP A 124 4.48 27.11 28.20
C TRP A 124 3.78 27.05 26.83
N VAL A 125 3.13 28.15 26.43
CA VAL A 125 2.64 28.34 25.07
C VAL A 125 3.83 28.31 24.12
N ASP A 126 4.93 29.03 24.35
CA ASP A 126 6.13 29.05 23.47
C ASP A 126 6.75 27.67 23.15
N GLN A 127 6.66 26.67 24.04
CA GLN A 127 7.09 25.29 23.75
C GLN A 127 6.08 24.47 22.93
N ILE A 128 4.82 24.90 22.91
CA ILE A 128 3.78 24.46 21.95
C ILE A 128 3.84 25.34 20.68
N ASP A 129 4.32 26.58 20.82
CA ASP A 129 4.47 27.67 19.84
C ASP A 129 5.79 27.55 19.08
N THR A 130 6.07 26.36 18.55
CA THR A 130 6.70 26.37 17.22
C THR A 130 5.64 26.88 16.23
N THR A 131 5.30 28.15 16.30
CA THR A 131 4.52 28.85 15.29
C THR A 131 5.24 28.67 13.96
N GLY A 132 4.53 28.13 12.97
CA GLY A 132 5.15 27.73 11.70
C GLY A 132 5.71 26.30 11.66
N ALA A 133 5.46 25.46 12.68
CA ALA A 133 5.72 24.04 12.55
C ALA A 133 4.87 23.42 11.43
N TRP A 134 5.54 22.60 10.63
CA TRP A 134 4.94 21.81 9.56
C TRP A 134 3.75 20.97 10.09
N ALA A 135 3.90 20.26 11.21
CA ALA A 135 2.88 19.33 11.75
C ALA A 135 2.60 19.58 13.24
N PRO A 136 1.45 19.11 13.76
CA PRO A 136 1.13 19.22 15.18
C PRO A 136 2.21 18.55 16.04
N SER A 137 2.51 19.15 17.19
CA SER A 137 3.54 18.66 18.09
C SER A 137 3.25 17.23 18.57
N ALA A 138 4.31 16.51 18.93
CA ALA A 138 4.20 15.14 19.47
C ALA A 138 3.26 15.06 20.70
N TRP A 139 3.12 16.17 21.43
CA TRP A 139 2.24 16.33 22.58
C TRP A 139 0.76 16.31 22.24
N VAL A 140 0.38 16.74 21.04
CA VAL A 140 -0.99 16.63 20.53
C VAL A 140 -1.21 15.24 19.93
N LEU A 141 -0.24 14.74 19.17
CA LEU A 141 -0.38 13.50 18.42
C LEU A 141 -0.37 12.24 19.31
N ALA A 142 0.46 12.17 20.35
CA ALA A 142 0.52 10.99 21.21
C ALA A 142 -0.79 10.73 21.98
N PRO A 143 -1.42 11.72 22.64
CA PRO A 143 -2.73 11.56 23.25
C PRO A 143 -3.83 11.27 22.22
N CYS A 144 -3.79 11.88 21.03
CA CYS A 144 -4.74 11.58 19.96
C CYS A 144 -4.67 10.10 19.54
N ALA A 145 -3.47 9.56 19.33
CA ALA A 145 -3.28 8.16 18.94
C ALA A 145 -3.72 7.20 20.05
N ALA A 146 -3.37 7.50 21.30
CA ALA A 146 -3.76 6.69 22.45
C ALA A 146 -5.29 6.73 22.67
N LEU A 147 -5.92 7.89 22.51
CA LEU A 147 -7.36 8.06 22.63
C LEU A 147 -8.11 7.35 21.49
N LEU A 148 -7.59 7.38 20.26
CA LEU A 148 -8.14 6.62 19.13
C LEU A 148 -8.01 5.11 19.33
N ALA A 149 -6.89 4.63 19.88
CA ALA A 149 -6.70 3.22 20.21
C ALA A 149 -7.69 2.76 21.30
N LEU A 150 -7.84 3.55 22.37
CA LEU A 150 -8.77 3.28 23.47
C LEU A 150 -10.24 3.47 23.07
N ALA A 151 -10.54 4.29 22.06
CA ALA A 151 -11.90 4.44 21.54
C ALA A 151 -12.47 3.11 20.99
N GLY A 152 -11.60 2.13 20.66
CA GLY A 152 -12.00 0.76 20.34
C GLY A 152 -12.69 0.01 21.49
N HIS A 153 -12.39 0.37 22.73
CA HIS A 153 -12.93 -0.22 23.96
C HIS A 153 -14.18 0.50 24.47
N LEU A 154 -14.52 1.67 23.92
CA LEU A 154 -15.68 2.47 24.29
C LEU A 154 -16.95 2.06 23.50
N ARG A 155 -18.13 2.25 24.14
CA ARG A 155 -19.45 2.00 23.54
C ARG A 155 -20.08 3.29 22.99
N GLY A 156 -20.87 3.16 21.92
CA GLY A 156 -21.80 4.19 21.42
C GLY A 156 -21.23 5.61 21.32
N SER A 157 -21.92 6.54 21.98
CA SER A 157 -21.60 7.98 21.99
C SER A 157 -20.22 8.30 22.55
N ALA A 158 -19.70 7.54 23.53
CA ALA A 158 -18.38 7.79 24.12
C ALA A 158 -17.23 7.58 23.13
N ALA A 159 -17.33 6.57 22.25
CA ALA A 159 -16.38 6.40 21.15
C ALA A 159 -16.55 7.50 20.08
N GLY A 160 -17.75 8.08 19.96
CA GLY A 160 -18.01 9.28 19.17
C GLY A 160 -17.27 10.48 19.72
N VAL A 161 -17.43 10.75 21.02
CA VAL A 161 -16.80 11.85 21.76
C VAL A 161 -15.27 11.79 21.66
N ALA A 162 -14.68 10.62 21.83
CA ALA A 162 -13.23 10.42 21.69
C ALA A 162 -12.74 10.80 20.27
N ARG A 163 -13.46 10.38 19.22
CA ARG A 163 -13.10 10.71 17.83
C ARG A 163 -13.34 12.19 17.50
N THR A 164 -14.41 12.79 18.02
CA THR A 164 -14.69 14.21 17.81
C THR A 164 -13.65 15.07 18.54
N ALA A 165 -13.21 14.67 19.73
CA ALA A 165 -12.13 15.35 20.45
C ALA A 165 -10.82 15.35 19.67
N VAL A 166 -10.45 14.23 19.02
CA VAL A 166 -9.26 14.18 18.15
C VAL A 166 -9.42 15.07 16.92
N LYS A 167 -10.59 15.08 16.28
CA LYS A 167 -10.85 15.99 15.14
C LYS A 167 -10.79 17.45 15.54
N ALA A 168 -11.40 17.80 16.68
CA ALA A 168 -11.39 19.15 17.23
C ALA A 168 -9.97 19.58 17.58
N SER A 169 -9.17 18.66 18.14
CA SER A 169 -7.78 18.91 18.49
C SER A 169 -6.92 19.21 17.26
N LEU A 170 -6.99 18.38 16.21
CA LEU A 170 -6.29 18.61 14.95
C LEU A 170 -6.72 19.91 14.26
N LEU A 171 -8.02 20.20 14.25
CA LEU A 171 -8.54 21.44 13.68
C LEU A 171 -8.08 22.66 14.48
N ALA A 172 -8.07 22.55 15.81
CA ALA A 172 -7.62 23.63 16.68
C ALA A 172 -6.12 23.90 16.53
N SER A 173 -5.28 22.88 16.33
CA SER A 173 -3.86 23.07 16.00
C SER A 173 -3.64 23.84 14.70
N VAL A 174 -4.48 23.61 13.68
CA VAL A 174 -4.41 24.37 12.41
C VAL A 174 -4.88 25.82 12.60
N LEU A 175 -6.00 26.01 13.29
CA LEU A 175 -6.57 27.35 13.51
C LEU A 175 -5.70 28.21 14.44
N ALA A 176 -4.99 27.60 15.38
CA ALA A 176 -4.04 28.27 16.27
C ALA A 176 -2.70 28.61 15.59
N GLY A 177 -2.47 28.17 14.34
CA GLY A 177 -1.18 28.37 13.66
C GLY A 177 -0.04 27.47 14.16
N ALA A 178 -0.34 26.51 15.05
CA ALA A 178 0.60 25.55 15.60
C ALA A 178 0.92 24.38 14.65
N ALA A 179 0.18 24.24 13.55
CA ALA A 179 0.44 23.28 12.48
C ALA A 179 -0.11 23.77 11.15
N THR A 180 0.51 23.37 10.03
CA THR A 180 -0.06 23.69 8.72
C THR A 180 -1.19 22.71 8.35
N PRO A 181 -2.14 23.11 7.47
CA PRO A 181 -3.19 22.19 6.99
C PRO A 181 -2.60 20.91 6.39
N THR A 182 -1.52 21.03 5.63
CA THR A 182 -0.86 19.90 4.96
C THR A 182 -0.23 18.95 5.97
N GLY A 183 0.55 19.47 6.93
CA GLY A 183 1.16 18.62 7.94
C GLY A 183 0.15 18.05 8.94
N THR A 184 -1.01 18.68 9.12
CA THR A 184 -2.11 18.13 9.94
C THR A 184 -2.80 16.96 9.24
N ILE A 185 -3.00 17.01 7.91
CA ILE A 185 -3.50 15.87 7.13
C ILE A 185 -2.49 14.71 7.17
N ALA A 186 -1.21 15.02 7.01
CA ALA A 186 -0.13 14.04 7.12
C ALA A 186 -0.10 13.40 8.52
N ALA A 187 -0.20 14.21 9.57
CA ALA A 187 -0.22 13.74 10.94
C ALA A 187 -1.48 12.92 11.26
N ALA A 188 -2.65 13.25 10.69
CA ALA A 188 -3.87 12.46 10.80
C ALA A 188 -3.71 11.06 10.18
N ALA A 189 -2.99 10.95 9.05
CA ALA A 189 -2.66 9.66 8.45
C ALA A 189 -1.74 8.85 9.40
N LEU A 190 -0.66 9.47 9.91
CA LEU A 190 0.25 8.85 10.87
C LEU A 190 -0.47 8.39 12.15
N LEU A 191 -1.37 9.21 12.69
CA LEU A 191 -2.21 8.92 13.86
C LEU A 191 -3.02 7.65 13.67
N SER A 192 -3.60 7.45 12.48
CA SER A 192 -4.40 6.25 12.19
C SER A 192 -3.54 4.97 12.22
N GLY A 193 -2.31 5.02 11.69
CA GLY A 193 -1.35 3.92 11.75
C GLY A 193 -0.85 3.65 13.17
N LEU A 194 -0.53 4.70 13.92
CA LEU A 194 -0.06 4.58 15.31
C LEU A 194 -1.17 4.05 16.24
N ALA A 195 -2.41 4.50 16.05
CA ALA A 195 -3.57 3.97 16.77
C ALA A 195 -3.80 2.49 16.45
N ALA A 196 -3.62 2.06 15.21
CA ALA A 196 -3.73 0.66 14.81
C ALA A 196 -2.65 -0.22 15.47
N LEU A 197 -1.41 0.27 15.57
CA LEU A 197 -0.33 -0.39 16.32
C LEU A 197 -0.62 -0.48 17.82
N LEU A 198 -1.05 0.61 18.44
CA LEU A 198 -1.42 0.64 19.86
C LEU A 198 -2.59 -0.31 20.16
N ALA A 199 -3.54 -0.44 19.24
CA ALA A 199 -4.64 -1.39 19.32
C ALA A 199 -4.21 -2.86 19.21
N LEU A 200 -2.99 -3.17 18.72
CA LEU A 200 -2.43 -4.53 18.80
C LEU A 200 -1.92 -4.87 20.21
N ALA A 201 -1.33 -3.90 20.91
CA ALA A 201 -0.80 -4.09 22.27
C ALA A 201 -1.93 -4.31 23.29
N ALA A 202 -3.10 -3.72 23.03
CA ALA A 202 -4.32 -3.92 23.79
C ALA A 202 -5.49 -4.16 22.84
N PRO A 203 -5.69 -5.40 22.33
CA PRO A 203 -6.81 -5.73 21.49
C PRO A 203 -8.13 -5.32 22.16
N ALA A 204 -9.04 -4.73 21.41
CA ALA A 204 -10.39 -4.48 21.90
C ALA A 204 -11.01 -5.83 22.30
N PRO A 205 -11.64 -5.95 23.48
CA PRO A 205 -12.32 -7.17 23.87
C PRO A 205 -13.35 -7.54 22.81
N VAL A 206 -13.47 -8.83 22.52
CA VAL A 206 -14.57 -9.34 21.69
C VAL A 206 -15.84 -8.94 22.41
N ARG A 207 -16.65 -8.08 21.77
CA ARG A 207 -17.82 -7.47 22.41
C ARG A 207 -18.94 -8.49 22.56
N THR A 208 -18.90 -9.40 23.52
CA THR A 208 -20.04 -10.30 23.76
C THR A 208 -21.29 -9.46 24.07
N ARG A 209 -22.28 -9.54 23.19
CA ARG A 209 -23.59 -8.92 23.40
C ARG A 209 -24.31 -9.62 24.54
N ASP A 210 -25.11 -8.87 25.30
CA ASP A 210 -25.99 -9.47 26.29
C ASP A 210 -27.01 -10.37 25.56
N LEU A 211 -26.89 -11.68 25.80
CA LEU A 211 -27.72 -12.70 25.17
C LEU A 211 -29.18 -12.55 25.58
N HIS A 212 -29.47 -12.05 26.79
CA HIS A 212 -30.84 -11.79 27.23
C HIS A 212 -31.47 -10.63 26.45
N GLN A 213 -30.73 -9.55 26.25
CA GLN A 213 -31.20 -8.42 25.43
C GLN A 213 -31.36 -8.81 23.96
N LEU A 214 -30.41 -9.57 23.41
CA LEU A 214 -30.50 -10.07 22.04
C LEU A 214 -31.74 -10.96 21.89
N ARG A 215 -31.94 -11.93 22.79
CA ARG A 215 -33.11 -12.79 22.81
C ARG A 215 -34.41 -11.99 22.94
N ALA A 216 -34.48 -11.04 23.86
CA ALA A 216 -35.66 -10.18 24.04
C ALA A 216 -35.97 -9.39 22.75
N THR A 217 -34.93 -8.90 22.07
CA THR A 217 -35.09 -8.21 20.77
C THR A 217 -35.60 -9.17 19.69
N LEU A 218 -35.11 -10.42 19.64
CA LEU A 218 -35.61 -11.42 18.69
C LEU A 218 -37.09 -11.76 18.97
N MET A 219 -37.46 -11.90 20.24
CA MET A 219 -38.84 -12.18 20.67
C MET A 219 -39.81 -11.03 20.37
N ASP A 220 -39.39 -9.78 20.62
CA ASP A 220 -40.16 -8.58 20.27
C ASP A 220 -40.41 -8.49 18.75
N GLN A 221 -39.47 -9.01 17.95
CA GLN A 221 -39.60 -9.09 16.50
C GLN A 221 -40.34 -10.36 16.02
N GLY A 222 -40.99 -11.09 16.93
CA GLY A 222 -41.87 -12.22 16.65
C GLY A 222 -41.16 -13.57 16.43
N LEU A 223 -39.92 -13.74 16.88
CA LEU A 223 -39.20 -15.02 16.81
C LEU A 223 -39.23 -15.75 18.16
N THR A 224 -39.67 -17.01 18.19
CA THR A 224 -39.72 -17.84 19.41
C THR A 224 -38.38 -18.49 19.72
N VAL A 225 -37.40 -17.69 20.15
CA VAL A 225 -36.04 -18.19 20.41
C VAL A 225 -35.87 -18.67 21.85
N GLY A 226 -35.34 -19.88 22.01
CA GLY A 226 -34.87 -20.48 23.25
C GLY A 226 -33.63 -19.78 23.84
N LEU A 227 -32.87 -20.50 24.66
CA LEU A 227 -31.62 -19.94 25.21
C LEU A 227 -30.59 -19.79 24.08
N LEU A 228 -30.04 -18.59 23.93
CA LEU A 228 -28.92 -18.36 23.01
C LEU A 228 -27.61 -18.74 23.70
N THR A 229 -26.71 -19.36 22.95
CA THR A 229 -25.32 -19.64 23.35
C THR A 229 -24.37 -18.97 22.36
N ALA A 230 -23.21 -18.52 22.84
CA ALA A 230 -22.19 -17.95 21.98
C ALA A 230 -21.49 -19.05 21.18
N ALA A 231 -21.41 -18.87 19.87
CA ALA A 231 -20.62 -19.71 18.98
C ALA A 231 -19.26 -19.02 18.68
N PRO A 232 -18.24 -19.76 18.21
CA PRO A 232 -17.01 -19.17 17.76
C PRO A 232 -17.29 -18.05 16.74
N PRO A 233 -16.60 -16.89 16.85
CA PRO A 233 -16.77 -15.82 15.87
C PRO A 233 -16.43 -16.34 14.48
N GLY A 234 -17.16 -15.88 13.47
CA GLY A 234 -16.92 -16.30 12.09
C GLY A 234 -15.53 -15.87 11.60
N PRO A 235 -15.08 -16.39 10.44
CA PRO A 235 -13.78 -16.05 9.86
C PRO A 235 -13.63 -14.55 9.57
N SER A 236 -14.75 -13.85 9.43
CA SER A 236 -14.85 -12.40 9.27
C SER A 236 -14.97 -11.63 10.60
N GLY A 237 -14.92 -12.29 11.75
CA GLY A 237 -15.03 -11.67 13.07
C GLY A 237 -16.45 -11.19 13.40
N GLN A 238 -17.46 -11.62 12.64
CA GLN A 238 -18.86 -11.48 13.05
C GLN A 238 -19.12 -12.30 14.32
N GLN A 239 -20.09 -11.86 15.10
CA GLN A 239 -20.52 -12.60 16.27
C GLN A 239 -21.59 -13.60 15.87
N ARG A 240 -21.37 -14.86 16.21
CA ARG A 240 -22.31 -15.94 15.95
C ARG A 240 -22.88 -16.41 17.27
N TYR A 241 -24.19 -16.63 17.26
CA TYR A 241 -24.92 -17.21 18.37
C TYR A 241 -25.73 -18.38 17.84
N SER A 242 -25.83 -19.45 18.60
CA SER A 242 -26.73 -20.55 18.31
C SER A 242 -27.88 -20.54 19.30
N GLY A 243 -29.03 -21.00 18.87
CA GLY A 243 -30.20 -21.23 19.70
C GLY A 243 -31.10 -22.27 19.04
N ALA A 244 -32.24 -22.52 19.65
CA ALA A 244 -33.29 -23.34 19.06
C ALA A 244 -34.62 -22.60 19.17
N ASP A 245 -35.50 -22.79 18.20
CA ASP A 245 -36.91 -22.42 18.26
C ASP A 245 -37.79 -23.65 18.03
N ASP A 246 -39.10 -23.44 17.87
CA ASP A 246 -40.08 -24.52 17.74
C ASP A 246 -39.87 -25.38 16.47
N ASP A 247 -39.18 -24.85 15.44
CA ASP A 247 -38.88 -25.58 14.20
C ASP A 247 -37.46 -26.17 14.17
N GLY A 248 -36.66 -25.98 15.24
CA GLY A 248 -35.31 -26.54 15.38
C GLY A 248 -34.21 -25.49 15.58
N ASP A 249 -32.98 -25.88 15.25
CA ASP A 249 -31.80 -25.04 15.52
C ASP A 249 -31.78 -23.78 14.64
N ILE A 250 -31.36 -22.67 15.25
CA ILE A 250 -31.15 -21.38 14.59
C ILE A 250 -29.74 -20.86 14.87
N ALA A 251 -29.15 -20.27 13.83
CA ALA A 251 -27.92 -19.50 13.91
C ALA A 251 -28.26 -18.01 13.77
N VAL A 252 -27.75 -17.20 14.68
CA VAL A 252 -27.89 -15.74 14.65
C VAL A 252 -26.52 -15.13 14.42
N GLU A 253 -26.31 -14.54 13.26
CA GLU A 253 -25.12 -13.78 12.92
C GLU A 253 -25.37 -12.29 13.14
N VAL A 254 -24.58 -11.67 14.02
CA VAL A 254 -24.67 -10.23 14.33
C VAL A 254 -23.45 -9.50 13.78
N ARG A 255 -23.71 -8.42 13.03
CA ARG A 255 -22.70 -7.54 12.46
C ARG A 255 -22.80 -6.14 13.05
N SER A 256 -21.65 -5.64 13.50
CA SER A 256 -21.59 -4.32 14.11
C SER A 256 -21.22 -3.21 13.13
N VAL A 257 -21.77 -2.02 13.34
CA VAL A 257 -21.40 -0.81 12.57
C VAL A 257 -19.95 -0.40 12.84
N ALA A 258 -19.47 -0.67 14.06
CA ALA A 258 -18.11 -0.33 14.46
C ALA A 258 -17.06 -1.17 13.72
N ASP A 259 -17.29 -2.47 13.56
CA ASP A 259 -16.37 -3.39 12.87
C ASP A 259 -16.36 -3.17 11.35
N GLY A 260 -17.49 -2.72 10.77
CA GLY A 260 -17.61 -2.42 9.35
C GLY A 260 -16.69 -1.30 8.85
N ARG A 261 -16.35 -0.31 9.69
CA ARG A 261 -15.53 0.86 9.25
C ARG A 261 -14.07 0.51 8.98
N THR A 262 -13.44 -0.29 9.84
CA THR A 262 -12.05 -0.74 9.65
C THR A 262 -11.94 -1.67 8.45
N ARG A 263 -12.98 -2.49 8.23
CA ARG A 263 -13.09 -3.42 7.10
C ARG A 263 -13.29 -2.70 5.77
N LEU A 264 -14.09 -1.62 5.75
CA LEU A 264 -14.34 -0.82 4.56
C LEU A 264 -13.04 -0.31 3.92
N VAL A 265 -12.11 0.20 4.73
CA VAL A 265 -10.81 0.67 4.25
C VAL A 265 -9.95 -0.48 3.73
N ALA A 266 -9.87 -1.58 4.48
CA ALA A 266 -9.11 -2.76 4.06
C ALA A 266 -9.65 -3.38 2.75
N ASN A 267 -10.97 -3.40 2.57
CA ASN A 267 -11.63 -3.93 1.38
C ASN A 267 -11.49 -2.98 0.20
N ALA A 268 -11.63 -1.67 0.40
CA ALA A 268 -11.39 -0.66 -0.63
C ALA A 268 -9.95 -0.70 -1.14
N LEU A 269 -8.98 -0.79 -0.24
CA LEU A 269 -7.58 -0.98 -0.63
C LEU A 269 -7.42 -2.28 -1.42
N ARG A 270 -7.96 -3.41 -0.95
CA ARG A 270 -7.91 -4.67 -1.71
C ARG A 270 -8.51 -4.54 -3.12
N GLN A 271 -9.63 -3.85 -3.28
CA GLN A 271 -10.22 -3.60 -4.60
C GLN A 271 -9.32 -2.75 -5.51
N VAL A 272 -8.53 -1.83 -4.96
CA VAL A 272 -7.52 -1.09 -5.73
C VAL A 272 -6.39 -2.01 -6.19
N TRP A 273 -5.94 -2.94 -5.34
CA TRP A 273 -4.82 -3.83 -5.63
C TRP A 273 -5.19 -5.05 -6.49
N PHE A 274 -6.41 -5.56 -6.41
CA PHE A 274 -6.85 -6.83 -7.02
C PHE A 274 -8.08 -6.69 -7.93
N ARG A 275 -8.15 -7.53 -8.97
CA ARG A 275 -9.29 -7.70 -9.88
C ARG A 275 -10.05 -8.96 -9.46
N HIS A 276 -11.38 -8.90 -9.38
CA HIS A 276 -12.25 -10.06 -9.19
C HIS A 276 -12.00 -10.88 -7.92
N VAL A 277 -11.22 -10.36 -6.95
CA VAL A 277 -10.89 -11.06 -5.70
C VAL A 277 -11.04 -10.13 -4.50
N GLY A 278 -11.71 -10.63 -3.47
CA GLY A 278 -11.80 -10.00 -2.15
C GLY A 278 -13.21 -9.52 -1.82
N ASP A 279 -13.41 -9.21 -0.54
CA ASP A 279 -14.71 -8.84 0.01
C ASP A 279 -15.29 -7.57 -0.66
N PRO A 280 -16.61 -7.52 -0.93
CA PRO A 280 -17.24 -6.33 -1.48
C PRO A 280 -17.18 -5.15 -0.52
N VAL A 281 -17.08 -3.94 -1.08
CA VAL A 281 -17.09 -2.69 -0.31
C VAL A 281 -18.54 -2.28 -0.06
N VAL A 282 -19.13 -2.82 1.01
CA VAL A 282 -20.50 -2.48 1.44
C VAL A 282 -20.47 -1.57 2.65
N VAL A 283 -21.03 -0.36 2.51
CA VAL A 283 -21.03 0.63 3.58
C VAL A 283 -22.22 0.42 4.52
N GLY A 284 -21.95 -0.04 5.74
CA GLY A 284 -22.93 -0.13 6.84
C GLY A 284 -23.46 -1.54 7.10
N ALA A 285 -23.56 -1.90 8.38
CA ALA A 285 -23.86 -3.26 8.84
C ALA A 285 -25.16 -3.83 8.27
N HIS A 286 -26.23 -3.04 8.25
CA HIS A 286 -27.53 -3.47 7.71
C HIS A 286 -27.50 -3.78 6.20
N ARG A 287 -26.75 -2.99 5.42
CA ARG A 287 -26.58 -3.27 3.98
C ARG A 287 -25.75 -4.52 3.76
N GLN A 288 -24.73 -4.75 4.59
CA GLN A 288 -23.91 -5.95 4.51
C GLN A 288 -24.69 -7.21 4.86
N VAL A 289 -25.50 -7.19 5.92
CA VAL A 289 -26.39 -8.31 6.27
C VAL A 289 -27.43 -8.56 5.17
N ARG A 290 -28.01 -7.50 4.58
CA ARG A 290 -28.94 -7.65 3.45
C ARG A 290 -28.27 -8.26 2.23
N HIS A 291 -27.04 -7.87 1.92
CA HIS A 291 -26.26 -8.46 0.83
C HIS A 291 -26.09 -9.96 1.06
N LEU A 292 -25.57 -10.34 2.23
CA LEU A 292 -25.42 -11.75 2.62
C LEU A 292 -26.75 -12.51 2.55
N ALA A 293 -27.83 -11.95 3.11
CA ALA A 293 -29.15 -12.59 3.06
C ALA A 293 -29.65 -12.79 1.63
N LEU A 294 -29.48 -11.79 0.76
CA LEU A 294 -29.92 -11.84 -0.63
C LEU A 294 -29.10 -12.87 -1.43
N THR A 295 -27.78 -12.88 -1.29
CA THR A 295 -26.91 -13.82 -2.00
C THR A 295 -27.15 -15.26 -1.55
N THR A 296 -27.32 -15.50 -0.25
CA THR A 296 -27.71 -16.81 0.29
C THR A 296 -29.09 -17.25 -0.23
N LEU A 297 -30.09 -16.36 -0.26
CA LEU A 297 -31.42 -16.68 -0.81
C LEU A 297 -31.37 -17.01 -2.30
N LEU A 298 -30.61 -16.25 -3.10
CA LEU A 298 -30.44 -16.51 -4.53
C LEU A 298 -29.71 -17.84 -4.78
N ALA A 299 -28.70 -18.17 -3.96
CA ALA A 299 -28.00 -19.46 -4.04
C ALA A 299 -28.95 -20.63 -3.72
N GLY A 300 -29.76 -20.50 -2.67
CA GLY A 300 -30.80 -21.48 -2.35
C GLY A 300 -31.82 -21.66 -3.47
N ASN A 301 -32.26 -20.56 -4.11
CA ASN A 301 -33.16 -20.61 -5.27
C ASN A 301 -32.50 -21.26 -6.51
N ALA A 302 -31.17 -21.19 -6.64
CA ALA A 302 -30.41 -21.88 -7.68
C ALA A 302 -30.19 -23.38 -7.37
N GLY A 303 -30.75 -23.89 -6.28
CA GLY A 303 -30.66 -25.30 -5.90
C GLY A 303 -29.39 -25.65 -5.10
N VAL A 304 -28.60 -24.67 -4.69
CA VAL A 304 -27.42 -24.87 -3.84
C VAL A 304 -27.88 -25.09 -2.40
N PRO A 305 -27.61 -26.24 -1.75
CA PRO A 305 -27.89 -26.42 -0.33
C PRO A 305 -27.09 -25.40 0.49
N THR A 306 -27.78 -24.55 1.26
CA THR A 306 -27.19 -23.45 2.02
C THR A 306 -28.04 -23.08 3.24
N ASP A 307 -27.61 -22.08 4.01
CA ASP A 307 -28.35 -21.53 5.14
C ASP A 307 -29.75 -21.04 4.70
N ARG A 308 -30.79 -21.45 5.41
CA ARG A 308 -32.15 -20.92 5.19
C ARG A 308 -32.31 -19.61 5.96
N ILE A 309 -32.46 -18.49 5.24
CA ILE A 309 -32.68 -17.19 5.87
C ILE A 309 -34.06 -17.15 6.54
N VAL A 310 -34.09 -16.87 7.84
CA VAL A 310 -35.32 -16.71 8.63
C VAL A 310 -35.70 -15.24 8.70
N ARG A 311 -34.75 -14.37 9.07
CA ARG A 311 -35.04 -12.93 9.24
C ARG A 311 -33.79 -12.06 9.17
N VAL A 312 -33.96 -10.85 8.63
CA VAL A 312 -32.98 -9.76 8.71
C VAL A 312 -33.49 -8.69 9.66
N LEU A 313 -32.70 -8.32 10.65
CA LEU A 313 -33.08 -7.40 11.71
C LEU A 313 -32.11 -6.24 11.81
N ARG A 314 -32.66 -5.06 12.13
CA ARG A 314 -31.88 -3.92 12.61
C ARG A 314 -32.00 -3.87 14.12
N LEU A 315 -30.86 -3.91 14.80
CA LEU A 315 -30.80 -3.81 16.25
C LEU A 315 -30.91 -2.35 16.71
N PRO A 316 -31.40 -2.07 17.93
CA PRO A 316 -31.55 -0.71 18.46
C PRO A 316 -30.26 0.11 18.47
N ASP A 317 -29.11 -0.57 18.63
CA ASP A 317 -27.79 0.08 18.68
C ASP A 317 -27.24 0.48 17.30
N GLY A 318 -28.01 0.26 16.22
CA GLY A 318 -27.62 0.52 14.84
C GLY A 318 -26.93 -0.66 14.13
N ASP A 319 -26.61 -1.72 14.87
CA ASP A 319 -26.10 -3.00 14.36
C ASP A 319 -27.18 -3.76 13.56
N ALA A 320 -26.78 -4.82 12.87
CA ALA A 320 -27.70 -5.68 12.12
C ALA A 320 -27.50 -7.15 12.48
N ALA A 321 -28.60 -7.90 12.53
CA ALA A 321 -28.59 -9.34 12.78
C ALA A 321 -29.23 -10.09 11.61
N LEU A 322 -28.66 -11.25 11.30
CA LEU A 322 -29.16 -12.22 10.36
C LEU A 322 -29.51 -13.50 11.13
N VAL A 323 -30.78 -13.88 11.11
CA VAL A 323 -31.24 -15.14 11.69
C VAL A 323 -31.38 -16.14 10.55
N MET A 324 -30.73 -17.28 10.69
CA MET A 324 -30.63 -18.33 9.68
C MET A 324 -30.84 -19.69 10.33
N ARG A 325 -31.16 -20.69 9.52
CA ARG A 325 -31.03 -22.10 9.90
C ARG A 325 -29.92 -22.70 9.06
N SER A 326 -28.89 -23.18 9.75
CA SER A 326 -27.77 -23.81 9.08
C SER A 326 -28.16 -25.19 8.56
N PRO A 327 -27.58 -25.63 7.44
CA PRO A 327 -27.78 -26.98 6.96
C PRO A 327 -27.31 -28.00 8.01
N HIS A 328 -27.93 -29.17 8.03
CA HIS A 328 -27.45 -30.29 8.83
C HIS A 328 -26.04 -30.69 8.37
N GLY A 329 -25.24 -31.23 9.29
CA GLY A 329 -23.86 -31.65 9.03
C GLY A 329 -22.80 -30.82 9.73
N ARG A 330 -21.54 -31.02 9.34
CA ARG A 330 -20.37 -30.35 9.92
C ARG A 330 -19.47 -29.76 8.83
N PRO A 331 -18.75 -28.65 9.09
CA PRO A 331 -17.75 -28.16 8.15
C PRO A 331 -16.71 -29.25 7.84
N VAL A 332 -16.36 -29.43 6.57
CA VAL A 332 -15.41 -30.45 6.11
C VAL A 332 -14.07 -30.35 6.85
N ALA A 333 -13.64 -29.13 7.17
CA ALA A 333 -12.44 -28.88 7.96
C ALA A 333 -12.44 -29.56 9.34
N GLU A 334 -13.61 -29.76 9.95
CA GLU A 334 -13.79 -30.34 11.29
C GLU A 334 -14.02 -31.86 11.28
N ILE A 335 -14.25 -32.45 10.11
CA ILE A 335 -14.43 -33.89 9.93
C ILE A 335 -13.03 -34.54 9.91
N PRO A 336 -12.76 -35.60 10.70
CA PRO A 336 -11.50 -36.31 10.64
C PRO A 336 -11.24 -36.86 9.23
N ALA A 337 -9.98 -36.82 8.74
CA ALA A 337 -9.66 -37.18 7.36
C ALA A 337 -10.12 -38.60 6.96
N GLN A 338 -10.10 -39.55 7.90
CA GLN A 338 -10.53 -40.93 7.71
C GLN A 338 -12.05 -41.10 7.51
N ASP A 339 -12.84 -40.13 7.97
CA ASP A 339 -14.32 -40.16 7.94
C ASP A 339 -14.88 -39.28 6.80
N ARG A 340 -14.01 -38.62 6.02
CA ARG A 340 -14.42 -37.75 4.91
C ARG A 340 -14.78 -38.58 3.69
N ALA A 341 -15.94 -38.31 3.11
CA ALA A 341 -16.28 -38.79 1.78
C ALA A 341 -15.46 -38.04 0.71
N PRO A 342 -15.18 -38.67 -0.45
CA PRO A 342 -14.50 -38.01 -1.57
C PRO A 342 -15.25 -36.74 -2.00
N LEU A 343 -14.54 -35.61 -2.02
CA LEU A 343 -15.15 -34.30 -2.16
C LEU A 343 -15.40 -33.93 -3.63
N GLY A 344 -14.48 -34.29 -4.54
CA GLY A 344 -14.56 -34.00 -5.98
C GLY A 344 -15.94 -34.24 -6.63
N PRO A 345 -16.50 -35.48 -6.59
CA PRO A 345 -17.77 -35.81 -7.25
C PRO A 345 -18.98 -35.00 -6.77
N ARG A 346 -18.92 -34.46 -5.55
CA ARG A 346 -20.00 -33.67 -4.94
C ARG A 346 -19.76 -32.17 -5.07
N LEU A 347 -18.50 -31.73 -5.07
CA LEU A 347 -18.15 -30.32 -5.14
C LEU A 347 -18.41 -29.72 -6.52
N TRP A 348 -18.08 -30.43 -7.59
CA TRP A 348 -18.22 -29.88 -8.95
C TRP A 348 -19.68 -29.64 -9.34
N PRO A 349 -20.62 -30.57 -9.14
CA PRO A 349 -22.04 -30.31 -9.39
C PRO A 349 -22.59 -29.17 -8.52
N LEU A 350 -22.13 -29.06 -7.27
CA LEU A 350 -22.54 -27.97 -6.38
C LEU A 350 -22.16 -26.59 -6.95
N LEU A 351 -20.96 -26.48 -7.53
CA LEU A 351 -20.51 -25.25 -8.20
C LEU A 351 -21.25 -24.99 -9.51
N ASP A 352 -21.64 -26.02 -10.25
CA ASP A 352 -22.46 -25.83 -11.46
C ASP A 352 -23.85 -25.27 -11.13
N HIS A 353 -24.49 -25.72 -10.05
CA HIS A 353 -25.75 -25.13 -9.60
C HIS A 353 -25.56 -23.66 -9.24
N LEU A 354 -24.48 -23.33 -8.52
CA LEU A 354 -24.17 -21.96 -8.13
C LEU A 354 -23.91 -21.06 -9.35
N HIS A 355 -23.03 -21.51 -10.26
CA HIS A 355 -22.62 -20.77 -11.44
C HIS A 355 -23.73 -20.70 -12.48
N GLY A 356 -24.57 -21.73 -12.59
CA GLY A 356 -25.78 -21.76 -13.40
C GLY A 356 -26.85 -20.77 -12.91
N GLY A 357 -26.89 -20.50 -11.61
CA GLY A 357 -27.64 -19.40 -11.01
C GLY A 357 -27.04 -18.01 -11.24
N GLY A 358 -25.91 -17.90 -11.95
CA GLY A 358 -25.20 -16.65 -12.18
C GLY A 358 -24.47 -16.12 -10.94
N LEU A 359 -24.17 -16.98 -9.96
CA LEU A 359 -23.56 -16.59 -8.69
C LEU A 359 -22.17 -17.19 -8.52
N HIS A 360 -21.33 -16.56 -7.70
CA HIS A 360 -20.04 -17.09 -7.24
C HIS A 360 -19.98 -16.99 -5.71
N HIS A 361 -19.13 -17.82 -5.10
CA HIS A 361 -18.95 -17.84 -3.65
C HIS A 361 -17.77 -16.98 -3.20
N GLY A 362 -16.64 -17.06 -3.92
CA GLY A 362 -15.40 -16.34 -3.63
C GLY A 362 -14.56 -16.93 -2.49
N ARG A 363 -15.09 -17.92 -1.75
CA ARG A 363 -14.41 -18.63 -0.65
C ARG A 363 -14.67 -20.14 -0.64
N VAL A 364 -14.40 -20.84 -1.74
CA VAL A 364 -14.61 -22.29 -1.85
C VAL A 364 -13.50 -23.04 -1.12
N ASP A 365 -13.60 -23.13 0.21
CA ASP A 365 -12.68 -23.88 1.09
C ASP A 365 -13.40 -24.80 2.07
N SER A 366 -12.64 -25.66 2.74
CA SER A 366 -13.18 -26.69 3.65
C SER A 366 -13.89 -26.15 4.89
N HIS A 367 -13.77 -24.85 5.22
CA HIS A 367 -14.51 -24.23 6.32
C HIS A 367 -15.92 -23.78 5.92
N HIS A 368 -16.14 -23.53 4.64
CA HIS A 368 -17.43 -23.07 4.10
C HIS A 368 -18.24 -24.19 3.43
N LEU A 369 -17.64 -25.39 3.31
CA LEU A 369 -18.32 -26.60 2.86
C LEU A 369 -18.81 -27.39 4.08
N VAL A 370 -20.11 -27.64 4.15
CA VAL A 370 -20.75 -28.42 5.22
C VAL A 370 -21.18 -29.77 4.65
N ASP A 371 -20.79 -30.84 5.33
CA ASP A 371 -21.09 -32.22 4.94
C ASP A 371 -21.94 -32.91 6.00
N ASP A 372 -23.07 -33.46 5.57
CA ASP A 372 -24.00 -34.26 6.40
C ASP A 372 -23.90 -35.77 6.07
N GLY A 373 -22.89 -36.18 5.33
CA GLY A 373 -22.69 -37.55 4.83
C GLY A 373 -23.35 -37.80 3.48
N ASP A 374 -24.57 -37.33 3.27
CA ASP A 374 -25.32 -37.51 2.01
C ASP A 374 -25.17 -36.34 1.03
N ARG A 375 -25.15 -35.11 1.55
CA ARG A 375 -25.13 -33.88 0.72
C ARG A 375 -24.02 -32.94 1.14
N LEU A 376 -23.52 -32.19 0.15
CA LEU A 376 -22.58 -31.09 0.35
C LEU A 376 -23.34 -29.78 0.27
N ALA A 377 -23.22 -28.95 1.30
CA ALA A 377 -23.78 -27.61 1.36
C ALA A 377 -22.68 -26.55 1.34
N LEU A 378 -23.02 -25.36 0.86
CA LEU A 378 -22.13 -24.20 0.81
C LEU A 378 -22.73 -23.08 1.65
N VAL A 379 -21.97 -22.55 2.61
CA VAL A 379 -22.44 -21.56 3.59
C VAL A 379 -21.58 -20.29 3.59
N ASP A 380 -22.12 -19.19 4.13
CA ASP A 380 -21.43 -17.88 4.27
C ASP A 380 -21.07 -17.17 2.94
N PHE A 381 -22.11 -16.71 2.23
CA PHE A 381 -22.00 -15.93 0.98
C PHE A 381 -21.59 -14.45 1.19
N GLU A 382 -20.70 -14.16 2.16
CA GLU A 382 -20.29 -12.79 2.48
C GLU A 382 -19.56 -12.10 1.32
N VAL A 383 -18.74 -12.86 0.59
CA VAL A 383 -17.96 -12.37 -0.56
C VAL A 383 -18.73 -12.53 -1.85
N GLY A 384 -19.55 -13.58 -1.92
CA GLY A 384 -20.28 -13.96 -3.12
C GLY A 384 -21.20 -12.88 -3.66
N GLY A 385 -21.57 -13.07 -4.91
CA GLY A 385 -22.40 -12.15 -5.69
C GLY A 385 -22.58 -12.67 -7.10
N GLU A 386 -22.90 -11.78 -8.02
CA GLU A 386 -23.01 -12.10 -9.45
C GLU A 386 -21.67 -12.60 -10.00
N ALA A 387 -21.70 -13.62 -10.85
CA ALA A 387 -20.52 -14.29 -11.36
C ALA A 387 -20.27 -14.00 -12.84
N ASP A 388 -19.17 -13.30 -13.11
CA ASP A 388 -18.57 -13.27 -14.44
C ASP A 388 -17.61 -14.45 -14.64
N ALA A 389 -17.08 -14.59 -15.86
CA ALA A 389 -16.15 -15.67 -16.20
C ALA A 389 -14.91 -15.75 -15.28
N PRO A 390 -14.26 -14.64 -14.87
CA PRO A 390 -13.13 -14.70 -13.94
C PRO A 390 -13.51 -15.24 -12.55
N GLU A 391 -14.63 -14.80 -11.98
CA GLU A 391 -15.14 -15.20 -10.68
C GLU A 391 -15.44 -16.71 -10.66
N ARG A 392 -16.07 -17.23 -11.71
CA ARG A 392 -16.31 -18.68 -11.87
C ARG A 392 -15.00 -19.47 -11.91
N ARG A 393 -14.00 -18.99 -12.64
CA ARG A 393 -12.67 -19.63 -12.71
C ARG A 393 -11.93 -19.56 -11.39
N ILE A 394 -12.11 -18.50 -10.61
CA ILE A 394 -11.53 -18.37 -9.26
C ILE A 394 -12.18 -19.39 -8.32
N ASP A 395 -13.50 -19.50 -8.30
CA ASP A 395 -14.21 -20.52 -7.50
C ASP A 395 -13.74 -21.94 -7.87
N ARG A 396 -13.63 -22.25 -9.17
CA ARG A 396 -13.13 -23.56 -9.65
C ARG A 396 -11.67 -23.81 -9.29
N ALA A 397 -10.82 -22.77 -9.31
CA ALA A 397 -9.43 -22.89 -8.86
C ALA A 397 -9.34 -23.14 -7.36
N GLN A 398 -10.16 -22.45 -6.56
CA GLN A 398 -10.30 -22.70 -5.13
C GLN A 398 -10.84 -24.11 -4.87
N ALA A 399 -11.81 -24.58 -5.66
CA ALA A 399 -12.38 -25.92 -5.58
C ALA A 399 -11.34 -27.01 -5.81
N LEU A 400 -10.52 -26.87 -6.85
CA LEU A 400 -9.42 -27.79 -7.15
C LEU A 400 -8.39 -27.83 -6.00
N VAL A 401 -8.04 -26.68 -5.43
CA VAL A 401 -7.14 -26.62 -4.27
C VAL A 401 -7.77 -27.28 -3.04
N THR A 402 -9.06 -27.05 -2.80
CA THR A 402 -9.77 -27.66 -1.68
C THR A 402 -9.87 -29.17 -1.82
N SER A 403 -10.22 -29.69 -3.01
CA SER A 403 -10.20 -31.13 -3.27
C SER A 403 -8.79 -31.70 -3.18
N THR A 404 -7.75 -30.98 -3.63
CA THR A 404 -6.35 -31.41 -3.47
C THR A 404 -5.96 -31.56 -1.99
N LEU A 405 -6.39 -30.63 -1.14
CA LEU A 405 -6.12 -30.64 0.30
C LEU A 405 -6.93 -31.71 1.06
N VAL A 406 -8.04 -32.19 0.51
CA VAL A 406 -8.95 -33.16 1.16
C VAL A 406 -8.76 -34.57 0.61
N ASP A 407 -8.82 -34.74 -0.71
CA ASP A 407 -8.80 -36.02 -1.43
C ASP A 407 -7.39 -36.41 -1.90
N GLY A 408 -6.45 -35.46 -1.90
CA GLY A 408 -5.13 -35.62 -2.49
C GLY A 408 -5.05 -35.15 -3.95
N GLN A 409 -3.84 -34.88 -4.42
CA GLN A 409 -3.60 -34.23 -5.71
C GLN A 409 -4.13 -35.03 -6.90
N ASP A 410 -3.82 -36.33 -6.97
CA ASP A 410 -4.15 -37.16 -8.14
C ASP A 410 -5.67 -37.32 -8.29
N ALA A 411 -6.37 -37.67 -7.20
CA ALA A 411 -7.82 -37.80 -7.17
C ALA A 411 -8.54 -36.47 -7.48
N ALA A 412 -8.01 -35.34 -6.98
CA ALA A 412 -8.58 -34.02 -7.23
C ALA A 412 -8.45 -33.61 -8.71
N ILE A 413 -7.28 -33.86 -9.32
CA ILE A 413 -7.05 -33.55 -10.74
C ILE A 413 -7.90 -34.47 -11.63
N GLU A 414 -7.99 -35.76 -11.30
CA GLU A 414 -8.83 -36.70 -12.05
C GLU A 414 -10.31 -36.28 -12.02
N ALA A 415 -10.85 -35.98 -10.83
CA ALA A 415 -12.22 -35.51 -10.69
C ALA A 415 -12.45 -34.18 -11.43
N ALA A 416 -11.50 -33.24 -11.35
CA ALA A 416 -11.59 -31.97 -12.05
C ALA A 416 -11.54 -32.13 -13.57
N HIS A 417 -10.66 -32.99 -14.08
CA HIS A 417 -10.51 -33.23 -15.51
C HIS A 417 -11.74 -33.95 -16.07
N HIS A 418 -12.28 -34.94 -15.35
CA HIS A 418 -13.51 -35.61 -15.72
C HIS A 418 -14.70 -34.64 -15.84
N HIS A 419 -14.80 -33.68 -14.91
CA HIS A 419 -15.92 -32.75 -14.86
C HIS A 419 -15.77 -31.54 -15.80
N LEU A 420 -14.60 -30.91 -15.83
CA LEU A 420 -14.35 -29.67 -16.57
C LEU A 420 -13.87 -29.91 -18.01
N GLY A 421 -13.26 -31.07 -18.30
CA GLY A 421 -12.65 -31.37 -19.59
C GLY A 421 -11.63 -30.31 -20.01
N GLU A 422 -11.85 -29.68 -21.16
CA GLU A 422 -10.98 -28.63 -21.73
C GLU A 422 -10.96 -27.35 -20.87
N GLU A 423 -12.02 -27.05 -20.11
CA GLU A 423 -12.09 -25.85 -19.26
C GLU A 423 -11.06 -25.88 -18.12
N LEU A 424 -10.51 -27.06 -17.79
CA LEU A 424 -9.43 -27.19 -16.81
C LEU A 424 -8.23 -26.32 -17.18
N GLY A 425 -7.89 -26.22 -18.47
CA GLY A 425 -6.78 -25.38 -18.96
C GLY A 425 -6.94 -23.90 -18.58
N GLU A 426 -8.17 -23.38 -18.58
CA GLU A 426 -8.45 -22.01 -18.17
C GLU A 426 -8.31 -21.83 -16.65
N VAL A 427 -8.78 -22.81 -15.87
CA VAL A 427 -8.71 -22.80 -14.40
C VAL A 427 -7.27 -22.81 -13.90
N VAL A 428 -6.39 -23.55 -14.58
CA VAL A 428 -4.95 -23.65 -14.24
C VAL A 428 -4.28 -22.27 -14.18
N SER A 429 -4.69 -21.33 -15.04
CA SER A 429 -4.17 -19.95 -15.07
C SER A 429 -4.51 -19.14 -13.80
N PHE A 430 -5.52 -19.58 -13.04
CA PHE A 430 -5.98 -18.97 -11.80
C PHE A 430 -5.44 -19.67 -10.54
N LEU A 431 -4.68 -20.77 -10.66
CA LEU A 431 -4.01 -21.42 -9.52
C LEU A 431 -2.83 -20.57 -9.04
N GLN A 432 -3.08 -19.53 -8.25
CA GLN A 432 -2.05 -18.63 -7.72
C GLN A 432 -2.38 -18.12 -6.31
N PRO A 433 -1.39 -17.72 -5.48
CA PRO A 433 -1.66 -17.32 -4.10
C PRO A 433 -2.70 -16.20 -3.93
N ALA A 434 -2.85 -15.35 -4.96
CA ALA A 434 -3.77 -14.22 -4.96
C ALA A 434 -5.25 -14.63 -5.06
N THR A 435 -5.57 -15.81 -5.61
CA THR A 435 -6.96 -16.29 -5.78
C THR A 435 -7.39 -17.21 -4.64
N LEU A 436 -6.44 -17.71 -3.84
CA LEU A 436 -6.73 -18.61 -2.72
C LEU A 436 -7.45 -17.90 -1.56
N THR A 437 -8.18 -18.67 -0.76
CA THR A 437 -8.73 -18.21 0.52
C THR A 437 -7.63 -18.08 1.58
N ALA A 438 -7.96 -17.50 2.74
CA ALA A 438 -7.00 -17.41 3.84
C ALA A 438 -6.60 -18.79 4.37
N ALA A 439 -7.56 -19.70 4.55
CA ALA A 439 -7.32 -21.06 5.00
C ALA A 439 -6.44 -21.85 4.02
N GLN A 440 -6.70 -21.74 2.72
CA GLN A 440 -5.90 -22.39 1.69
C GLN A 440 -4.46 -21.86 1.64
N ARG A 441 -4.25 -20.55 1.82
CA ARG A 441 -2.89 -19.98 1.89
C ARG A 441 -2.13 -20.45 3.13
N GLU A 442 -2.82 -20.61 4.25
CA GLU A 442 -2.24 -21.09 5.51
C GLU A 442 -1.83 -22.55 5.41
N ALA A 443 -2.61 -23.38 4.71
CA ALA A 443 -2.24 -24.75 4.38
C ALA A 443 -1.02 -24.85 3.44
N ALA A 444 -0.59 -23.74 2.83
CA ALA A 444 0.60 -23.61 1.99
C ALA A 444 0.77 -24.72 0.92
N PRO A 445 -0.23 -24.96 0.05
CA PRO A 445 -0.14 -25.99 -0.99
C PRO A 445 0.98 -25.68 -1.99
N ASP A 446 1.58 -26.74 -2.55
CA ASP A 446 2.54 -26.63 -3.65
C ASP A 446 1.82 -26.27 -4.96
N LEU A 447 1.48 -24.98 -5.09
CA LEU A 447 0.79 -24.45 -6.26
C LEU A 447 1.57 -24.64 -7.57
N PRO A 448 2.92 -24.49 -7.62
CA PRO A 448 3.70 -24.88 -8.80
C PRO A 448 3.48 -26.34 -9.22
N ALA A 449 3.59 -27.29 -8.30
CA ALA A 449 3.40 -28.71 -8.61
C ALA A 449 1.96 -29.00 -9.06
N LEU A 450 0.97 -28.50 -8.33
CA LEU A 450 -0.45 -28.67 -8.68
C LEU A 450 -0.76 -28.07 -10.05
N ARG A 451 -0.21 -26.88 -10.38
CA ARG A 451 -0.40 -26.24 -11.67
C ARG A 451 0.21 -27.05 -12.81
N ALA A 452 1.43 -27.56 -12.62
CA ALA A 452 2.11 -28.38 -13.64
C ALA A 452 1.34 -29.68 -13.89
N ALA A 453 0.89 -30.36 -12.83
CA ALA A 453 0.12 -31.59 -12.94
C ALA A 453 -1.26 -31.36 -13.59
N ALA A 454 -1.98 -30.32 -13.18
CA ALA A 454 -3.27 -29.97 -13.79
C ALA A 454 -3.14 -29.51 -15.25
N ALA A 455 -2.07 -28.79 -15.60
CA ALA A 455 -1.77 -28.41 -16.98
C ALA A 455 -1.50 -29.65 -17.86
N ALA A 456 -0.72 -30.61 -17.33
CA ALA A 456 -0.43 -31.87 -18.01
C ALA A 456 -1.71 -32.69 -18.24
N ALA A 457 -2.58 -32.81 -17.22
CA ALA A 457 -3.87 -33.48 -17.34
C ALA A 457 -4.79 -32.80 -18.38
N ALA A 458 -4.78 -31.47 -18.45
CA ALA A 458 -5.54 -30.71 -19.45
C ALA A 458 -4.93 -30.73 -20.87
N GLY A 459 -3.72 -31.29 -21.04
CA GLY A 459 -3.02 -31.27 -22.33
C GLY A 459 -2.52 -29.88 -22.76
N VAL A 460 -2.32 -28.94 -21.83
CA VAL A 460 -1.93 -27.56 -22.10
C VAL A 460 -0.49 -27.30 -21.63
N SER A 461 0.31 -26.58 -22.43
CA SER A 461 1.63 -26.09 -21.99
C SER A 461 1.50 -25.11 -20.81
N GLU A 462 2.47 -25.09 -19.89
CA GLU A 462 2.40 -24.30 -18.64
C GLU A 462 1.76 -22.90 -18.84
N PRO A 463 0.51 -22.69 -18.36
CA PRO A 463 -0.26 -21.50 -18.71
C PRO A 463 0.32 -20.22 -18.12
N VAL A 464 0.24 -19.12 -18.87
CA VAL A 464 0.56 -17.79 -18.36
C VAL A 464 -0.48 -17.41 -17.31
N LEU A 465 -0.01 -17.11 -16.09
CA LEU A 465 -0.88 -16.71 -14.97
C LEU A 465 -1.79 -15.53 -15.34
N ALA A 466 -3.08 -15.66 -15.02
CA ALA A 466 -4.04 -14.60 -15.23
C ALA A 466 -3.67 -13.36 -14.38
N PRO A 467 -3.75 -12.13 -14.93
CA PRO A 467 -3.40 -10.91 -14.20
C PRO A 467 -4.50 -10.53 -13.20
N VAL A 468 -4.48 -11.16 -12.03
CA VAL A 468 -5.42 -10.90 -10.92
C VAL A 468 -5.05 -9.64 -10.14
N LYS A 469 -3.79 -9.17 -10.21
CA LYS A 469 -3.38 -7.90 -9.59
C LYS A 469 -3.69 -6.74 -10.53
N ARG A 470 -4.47 -5.75 -10.06
CA ARG A 470 -4.73 -4.48 -10.77
C ARG A 470 -3.46 -3.65 -10.90
N VAL A 471 -2.68 -3.57 -9.82
CA VAL A 471 -1.54 -2.66 -9.72
C VAL A 471 -0.26 -3.43 -9.40
N LYS A 472 0.77 -3.24 -10.22
CA LYS A 472 2.13 -3.73 -9.91
C LYS A 472 2.71 -2.85 -8.81
N PRO A 473 3.36 -3.39 -7.76
CA PRO A 473 3.86 -2.59 -6.64
C PRO A 473 4.85 -1.51 -7.08
N PHE A 474 5.66 -1.78 -8.11
CA PHE A 474 6.55 -0.79 -8.71
C PHE A 474 5.79 0.34 -9.44
N ALA A 475 4.70 0.01 -10.13
CA ALA A 475 3.85 1.03 -10.75
C ALA A 475 3.12 1.88 -9.69
N ALA A 476 2.66 1.27 -8.58
CA ALA A 476 2.09 2.01 -7.45
C ALA A 476 3.11 2.98 -6.85
N LEU A 477 4.36 2.53 -6.67
CA LEU A 477 5.45 3.35 -6.19
C LEU A 477 5.74 4.52 -7.15
N GLN A 478 5.82 4.27 -8.46
CA GLN A 478 6.01 5.32 -9.47
C GLN A 478 4.88 6.36 -9.45
N VAL A 479 3.63 5.91 -9.37
CA VAL A 479 2.47 6.80 -9.26
C VAL A 479 2.50 7.60 -7.95
N ALA A 480 2.94 7.00 -6.84
CA ALA A 480 3.09 7.70 -5.56
C ALA A 480 4.25 8.70 -5.54
N LEU A 481 5.35 8.42 -6.24
CA LEU A 481 6.50 9.32 -6.40
C LEU A 481 6.23 10.47 -7.37
N LEU A 482 5.29 10.32 -8.30
CA LEU A 482 4.99 11.34 -9.30
C LEU A 482 4.54 12.68 -8.66
N PRO A 483 3.58 12.71 -7.72
CA PRO A 483 3.26 13.93 -6.97
C PRO A 483 4.46 14.55 -6.25
N VAL A 484 5.35 13.73 -5.67
CA VAL A 484 6.57 14.19 -5.00
C VAL A 484 7.51 14.86 -6.00
N ALA A 485 7.73 14.24 -7.16
CA ALA A 485 8.57 14.80 -8.22
C ALA A 485 7.96 16.09 -8.81
N VAL A 486 6.65 16.12 -9.03
CA VAL A 486 5.92 17.30 -9.50
C VAL A 486 6.02 18.43 -8.50
N ALA A 487 5.88 18.14 -7.21
CA ALA A 487 5.98 19.14 -6.16
C ALA A 487 7.40 19.65 -5.96
N ALA A 488 8.41 18.79 -6.03
CA ALA A 488 9.81 19.20 -6.02
C ALA A 488 10.12 20.13 -7.21
N LEU A 489 9.65 19.78 -8.41
CA LEU A 489 9.80 20.63 -9.60
C LEU A 489 9.02 21.95 -9.45
N TRP A 490 7.83 21.89 -8.87
CA TRP A 490 7.01 23.07 -8.59
C TRP A 490 7.66 23.98 -7.57
N ALA A 491 8.26 23.44 -6.51
CA ALA A 491 8.99 24.21 -5.50
C ALA A 491 10.13 25.00 -6.15
N VAL A 492 10.96 24.33 -6.95
CA VAL A 492 12.04 24.97 -7.72
C VAL A 492 11.48 26.01 -8.67
N ALA A 493 10.43 25.68 -9.44
CA ALA A 493 9.82 26.61 -10.40
C ALA A 493 9.17 27.82 -9.73
N SER A 494 8.67 27.67 -8.50
CA SER A 494 7.98 28.74 -7.77
C SER A 494 8.91 29.82 -7.22
N ASP A 495 10.20 29.50 -7.14
CA ASP A 495 11.29 30.40 -6.72
C ASP A 495 11.94 31.13 -7.90
N ILE A 496 11.62 30.71 -9.14
CA ILE A 496 12.11 31.38 -10.35
C ILE A 496 11.31 32.66 -10.57
N ASP A 497 11.99 33.80 -10.52
CA ASP A 497 11.45 35.06 -11.01
C ASP A 497 11.37 35.01 -12.54
N THR A 498 10.15 34.91 -13.06
CA THR A 498 9.87 34.78 -14.49
C THR A 498 10.25 36.03 -15.27
N ASP A 499 10.21 37.20 -14.62
CA ASP A 499 10.54 38.47 -15.26
C ASP A 499 12.06 38.58 -15.41
N LEU A 500 12.81 38.27 -14.34
CA LEU A 500 14.27 38.18 -14.37
C LEU A 500 14.77 37.12 -15.38
N LEU A 501 14.13 35.95 -15.43
CA LEU A 501 14.47 34.91 -16.40
C LEU A 501 14.28 35.38 -17.84
N TRP A 502 13.19 36.11 -18.11
CA TRP A 502 12.89 36.63 -19.43
C TRP A 502 13.89 37.72 -19.84
N ASP A 503 14.26 38.61 -18.93
CA ASP A 503 15.26 39.65 -19.16
C ASP A 503 16.64 39.04 -19.46
N GLN A 504 17.05 38.02 -18.70
CA GLN A 504 18.31 37.29 -18.96
C GLN A 504 18.32 36.59 -20.33
N VAL A 505 17.18 36.08 -20.79
CA VAL A 505 17.07 35.48 -22.14
C VAL A 505 17.18 36.54 -23.23
N GLN A 506 16.62 37.74 -23.03
CA GLN A 506 16.75 38.85 -23.97
C GLN A 506 18.16 39.42 -24.04
N GLU A 507 18.84 39.52 -22.90
CA GLU A 507 20.21 40.00 -22.79
C GLU A 507 21.25 38.94 -23.18
N SER A 508 20.85 37.67 -23.26
CA SER A 508 21.73 36.57 -23.63
C SER A 508 22.29 36.73 -25.04
N SER A 509 23.57 36.41 -25.21
CA SER A 509 24.20 36.47 -26.52
C SER A 509 23.57 35.41 -27.45
N LYS A 510 22.96 35.88 -28.54
CA LYS A 510 22.34 35.01 -29.56
C LYS A 510 23.31 33.97 -30.11
N LEU A 511 24.61 34.31 -30.15
CA LEU A 511 25.67 33.39 -30.56
C LEU A 511 25.80 32.19 -29.62
N LEU A 512 25.73 32.39 -28.29
CA LEU A 512 25.81 31.28 -27.33
C LEU A 512 24.57 30.38 -27.41
N ILE A 513 23.39 30.93 -27.65
CA ILE A 513 22.16 30.14 -27.86
C ILE A 513 22.29 29.26 -29.10
N VAL A 514 22.74 29.83 -30.22
CA VAL A 514 22.97 29.08 -31.46
C VAL A 514 24.04 28.00 -31.25
N LEU A 515 25.15 28.35 -30.59
CA LEU A 515 26.21 27.40 -30.27
C LEU A 515 25.71 26.25 -29.38
N ALA A 516 24.89 26.55 -28.36
CA ALA A 516 24.30 25.56 -27.47
C ALA A 516 23.38 24.57 -28.22
N ILE A 517 22.65 25.03 -29.24
CA ILE A 517 21.84 24.13 -30.10
C ILE A 517 22.73 23.11 -30.81
N PHE A 518 23.87 23.54 -31.34
CA PHE A 518 24.82 22.65 -32.02
C PHE A 518 25.58 21.74 -31.04
N VAL A 519 26.07 22.29 -29.93
CA VAL A 519 26.77 21.54 -28.88
C VAL A 519 25.84 20.48 -28.28
N GLY A 520 24.57 20.82 -28.04
CA GLY A 520 23.57 19.89 -27.54
C GLY A 520 23.21 18.74 -28.50
N GLN A 521 23.71 18.74 -29.75
CA GLN A 521 23.60 17.60 -30.66
C GLN A 521 24.75 16.60 -30.53
N ILE A 522 25.89 17.01 -29.97
CA ILE A 522 27.09 16.18 -29.86
C ILE A 522 26.79 14.86 -29.13
N PRO A 523 26.04 14.82 -28.01
CA PRO A 523 25.74 13.55 -27.34
C PRO A 523 24.94 12.58 -28.20
N ARG A 524 23.98 13.06 -29.00
CA ARG A 524 23.17 12.22 -29.90
C ARG A 524 24.03 11.63 -31.02
N PHE A 525 24.99 12.41 -31.51
CA PHE A 525 25.93 11.98 -32.53
C PHE A 525 26.92 10.94 -31.98
N ALA A 526 27.43 11.18 -30.78
CA ALA A 526 28.27 10.26 -30.03
C ALA A 526 27.57 8.92 -29.73
N GLN A 527 26.29 8.97 -29.33
CA GLN A 527 25.44 7.78 -29.15
C GLN A 527 25.23 7.01 -30.45
N ALA A 528 25.02 7.70 -31.58
CA ALA A 528 24.91 7.04 -32.88
C ALA A 528 26.21 6.32 -33.27
N PHE A 529 27.38 6.89 -32.92
CA PHE A 529 28.68 6.24 -33.06
C PHE A 529 28.85 5.03 -32.14
N SER A 530 28.38 5.12 -30.90
CA SER A 530 28.39 4.00 -29.95
C SER A 530 27.58 2.81 -30.48
N SER A 531 26.37 3.09 -31.00
CA SER A 531 25.47 2.07 -31.53
C SER A 531 25.98 1.40 -32.82
N LEU A 532 26.92 2.03 -33.57
CA LEU A 532 27.65 1.36 -34.65
C LEU A 532 28.55 0.24 -34.13
N GLY A 533 29.17 0.43 -32.96
CA GLY A 533 30.03 -0.57 -32.32
C GLY A 533 29.25 -1.79 -31.82
N ALA A 534 27.99 -1.58 -31.42
CA ALA A 534 27.09 -2.63 -30.95
C ALA A 534 26.38 -3.39 -32.08
N SER A 535 26.30 -2.85 -33.30
CA SER A 535 25.58 -3.46 -34.42
C SER A 535 26.41 -4.55 -35.12
N PRO A 536 25.87 -5.78 -35.30
CA PRO A 536 26.55 -6.84 -36.05
C PRO A 536 26.53 -6.61 -37.57
N VAL A 537 25.61 -5.77 -38.07
CA VAL A 537 25.46 -5.40 -39.49
C VAL A 537 25.94 -3.95 -39.69
N PRO A 538 26.66 -3.63 -40.78
CA PRO A 538 27.05 -2.27 -41.08
C PRO A 538 25.82 -1.43 -41.42
N ILE A 539 25.54 -0.40 -40.62
CA ILE A 539 24.44 0.54 -40.82
C ILE A 539 25.03 1.92 -41.11
N PRO A 540 24.50 2.69 -42.07
CA PRO A 540 24.96 4.06 -42.29
C PRO A 540 24.68 4.94 -41.05
N ILE A 541 25.58 5.89 -40.75
CA ILE A 541 25.48 6.70 -39.52
C ILE A 541 24.25 7.64 -39.51
N GLY A 542 23.81 8.10 -40.68
CA GLY A 542 22.64 8.99 -40.80
C GLY A 542 21.34 8.39 -40.23
N PRO A 543 20.91 7.19 -40.68
CA PRO A 543 19.80 6.45 -40.09
C PRO A 543 19.94 6.20 -38.59
N LEU A 544 21.15 5.90 -38.09
CA LEU A 544 21.39 5.71 -36.65
C LEU A 544 21.26 7.01 -35.86
N TYR A 545 21.74 8.12 -36.39
CA TYR A 545 21.54 9.44 -35.78
C TYR A 545 20.05 9.83 -35.75
N ALA A 546 19.32 9.56 -36.84
CA ALA A 546 17.87 9.74 -36.88
C ALA A 546 17.14 8.84 -35.87
N LEU A 547 17.64 7.61 -35.63
CA LEU A 547 17.14 6.75 -34.57
C LEU A 547 17.33 7.38 -33.18
N GLN A 548 18.52 7.92 -32.88
CA GLN A 548 18.76 8.57 -31.58
C GLN A 548 17.89 9.82 -31.37
N LEU A 549 17.63 10.59 -32.43
CA LEU A 549 16.65 11.70 -32.40
C LEU A 549 15.23 11.19 -32.13
N ALA A 550 14.81 10.13 -32.82
CA ALA A 550 13.48 9.55 -32.65
C ALA A 550 13.30 8.96 -31.24
N VAL A 551 14.33 8.29 -30.71
CA VAL A 551 14.35 7.77 -29.33
C VAL A 551 14.22 8.93 -28.33
N GLY A 552 14.98 10.02 -28.52
CA GLY A 552 14.89 11.22 -27.69
C GLY A 552 13.47 11.82 -27.69
N TYR A 553 12.85 11.94 -28.87
CA TYR A 553 11.49 12.43 -29.01
C TYR A 553 10.46 11.51 -28.36
N VAL A 554 10.53 10.20 -28.59
CA VAL A 554 9.57 9.25 -28.02
C VAL A 554 9.69 9.14 -26.51
N ASN A 555 10.89 9.30 -25.94
CA ASN A 555 11.06 9.33 -24.50
C ASN A 555 10.37 10.53 -23.83
N LEU A 556 10.10 11.61 -24.56
CA LEU A 556 9.33 12.75 -24.05
C LEU A 556 7.85 12.40 -23.86
N VAL A 557 7.32 11.51 -24.70
CA VAL A 557 5.88 11.17 -24.74
C VAL A 557 5.57 9.86 -24.02
N VAL A 558 6.48 8.88 -24.09
CA VAL A 558 6.31 7.53 -23.54
C VAL A 558 7.38 7.27 -22.47
N PRO A 559 7.12 7.61 -21.20
CA PRO A 559 8.04 7.28 -20.12
C PRO A 559 8.14 5.76 -19.90
N GLY A 560 9.32 5.28 -19.47
CA GLY A 560 9.52 3.88 -19.09
C GLY A 560 10.23 2.98 -20.10
N GLY A 561 10.86 3.55 -21.14
CA GLY A 561 11.83 2.84 -22.00
C GLY A 561 11.25 1.83 -23.00
N ALA A 562 9.97 1.43 -22.87
CA ALA A 562 9.30 0.51 -23.79
C ALA A 562 9.21 1.08 -25.21
N GLY A 563 8.92 2.37 -25.36
CA GLY A 563 8.90 3.07 -26.64
C GLY A 563 10.27 3.04 -27.34
N ARG A 564 11.36 3.29 -26.60
CA ARG A 564 12.74 3.17 -27.07
C ARG A 564 13.06 1.75 -27.54
N VAL A 565 12.73 0.73 -26.76
CA VAL A 565 13.00 -0.67 -27.12
C VAL A 565 12.24 -1.06 -28.40
N ALA A 566 10.96 -0.72 -28.50
CA ALA A 566 10.15 -1.02 -29.67
C ALA A 566 10.70 -0.35 -30.95
N LEU A 567 11.12 0.91 -30.86
CA LEU A 567 11.74 1.64 -31.97
C LEU A 567 13.07 1.03 -32.39
N ASN A 568 13.95 0.73 -31.44
CA ASN A 568 15.24 0.09 -31.72
C ASN A 568 15.05 -1.28 -32.38
N VAL A 569 14.15 -2.12 -31.84
CA VAL A 569 13.86 -3.44 -32.42
C VAL A 569 13.35 -3.30 -33.86
N ARG A 570 12.36 -2.44 -34.11
CA ARG A 570 11.83 -2.21 -35.46
C ARG A 570 12.86 -1.63 -36.42
N PHE A 571 13.73 -0.74 -35.94
CA PHE A 571 14.81 -0.16 -36.73
C PHE A 571 15.79 -1.24 -37.20
N TYR A 572 16.32 -2.06 -36.27
CA TYR A 572 17.27 -3.12 -36.61
C TYR A 572 16.63 -4.24 -37.43
N GLN A 573 15.34 -4.55 -37.21
CA GLN A 573 14.58 -5.46 -38.09
C GLN A 573 14.51 -4.96 -39.53
N ARG A 574 14.37 -3.65 -39.75
CA ARG A 574 14.37 -3.05 -41.09
C ARG A 574 15.72 -3.22 -41.81
N PHE A 575 16.81 -3.43 -41.05
CA PHE A 575 18.13 -3.77 -41.57
C PHE A 575 18.42 -5.28 -41.59
N GLY A 576 17.39 -6.13 -41.40
CA GLY A 576 17.48 -7.58 -41.58
C GLY A 576 17.83 -8.38 -40.32
N LEU A 577 17.84 -7.77 -39.12
CA LEU A 577 18.13 -8.49 -37.88
C LEU A 577 16.88 -9.17 -37.29
N PRO A 578 16.96 -10.45 -36.88
CA PRO A 578 15.93 -11.10 -36.09
C PRO A 578 15.59 -10.32 -34.81
N ALA A 579 14.34 -10.40 -34.34
CA ALA A 579 13.87 -9.62 -33.18
C ALA A 579 14.73 -9.81 -31.91
N GLY A 580 15.21 -11.04 -31.68
CA GLY A 580 16.06 -11.38 -30.53
C GLY A 580 17.44 -10.71 -30.60
N SER A 581 18.10 -10.70 -31.76
CA SER A 581 19.40 -10.04 -31.91
C SER A 581 19.27 -8.51 -31.92
N ALA A 582 18.20 -7.96 -32.48
CA ALA A 582 17.88 -6.54 -32.41
C ALA A 582 17.69 -6.04 -30.95
N LEU A 583 17.07 -6.86 -30.10
CA LEU A 583 16.93 -6.57 -28.68
C LEU A 583 18.27 -6.66 -27.93
N ALA A 584 19.13 -7.62 -28.29
CA ALA A 584 20.47 -7.76 -27.72
C ALA A 584 21.37 -6.55 -28.03
N VAL A 585 21.32 -6.01 -29.24
CA VAL A 585 22.07 -4.78 -29.62
C VAL A 585 21.65 -3.59 -28.76
N GLY A 586 20.34 -3.38 -28.58
CA GLY A 586 19.82 -2.31 -27.72
C GLY A 586 20.14 -2.51 -26.23
N ALA A 587 20.20 -3.75 -25.77
CA ALA A 587 20.61 -4.07 -24.39
C ALA A 587 22.11 -3.81 -24.17
N LEU A 588 22.96 -4.19 -25.12
CA LEU A 588 24.42 -3.95 -25.07
C LEU A 588 24.75 -2.46 -25.07
N ASP A 589 24.09 -1.67 -25.92
CA ASP A 589 24.21 -0.21 -25.95
C ASP A 589 23.82 0.42 -24.59
N GLY A 590 22.69 -0.01 -24.01
CA GLY A 590 22.24 0.45 -22.71
C GLY A 590 23.14 0.05 -21.54
N ILE A 591 23.68 -1.17 -21.53
CA ILE A 591 24.63 -1.64 -20.51
C ILE A 591 25.96 -0.90 -20.64
N GLY A 592 26.46 -0.70 -21.86
CA GLY A 592 27.68 0.06 -22.12
C GLY A 592 27.59 1.50 -21.62
N GLY A 593 26.46 2.17 -21.87
CA GLY A 593 26.17 3.49 -21.32
C GLY A 593 26.11 3.49 -19.79
N LEU A 594 25.41 2.53 -19.18
CA LEU A 594 25.32 2.43 -17.70
C LEU A 594 26.69 2.21 -17.06
N VAL A 595 27.50 1.29 -17.59
CA VAL A 595 28.84 1.00 -17.07
C VAL A 595 29.71 2.25 -17.15
N LEU A 596 29.68 2.95 -18.28
CA LEU A 596 30.49 4.16 -18.41
C LEU A 596 29.99 5.29 -17.51
N GLN A 597 28.67 5.45 -17.37
CA GLN A 597 28.09 6.42 -16.46
C GLN A 597 28.48 6.13 -15.01
N VAL A 598 28.51 4.87 -14.59
CA VAL A 598 29.01 4.47 -13.26
C VAL A 598 30.50 4.79 -13.10
N ILE A 599 31.32 4.52 -14.13
CA ILE A 599 32.74 4.87 -14.14
C ILE A 599 32.93 6.38 -14.04
N LEU A 600 32.19 7.16 -14.82
CA LEU A 600 32.27 8.62 -14.80
C LEU A 600 31.86 9.19 -13.44
N VAL A 601 30.75 8.71 -12.87
CA VAL A 601 30.31 9.10 -11.52
C VAL A 601 31.37 8.71 -10.48
N ALA A 602 31.97 7.53 -10.59
CA ALA A 602 33.04 7.10 -9.69
C ALA A 602 34.31 7.97 -9.83
N VAL A 603 34.70 8.32 -11.05
CA VAL A 603 35.83 9.21 -11.33
C VAL A 603 35.54 10.63 -10.84
N MET A 604 34.33 11.16 -11.08
CA MET A 604 33.91 12.46 -10.58
C MET A 604 33.82 12.49 -9.05
N ALA A 605 33.34 11.42 -8.41
CA ALA A 605 33.32 11.30 -6.96
C ALA A 605 34.75 11.25 -6.40
N LEU A 606 35.64 10.48 -7.03
CA LEU A 606 37.04 10.37 -6.63
C LEU A 606 37.83 11.67 -6.85
N ALA A 607 37.57 12.38 -7.95
CA ALA A 607 38.17 13.69 -8.25
C ALA A 607 37.57 14.82 -7.40
N GLY A 608 36.27 14.75 -7.07
CA GLY A 608 35.56 15.72 -6.24
C GLY A 608 36.02 15.74 -4.79
N VAL A 609 36.47 14.59 -4.24
CA VAL A 609 37.08 14.51 -2.90
C VAL A 609 38.33 15.40 -2.77
N ALA A 610 38.97 15.79 -3.88
CA ALA A 610 40.17 16.63 -3.87
C ALA A 610 39.90 18.14 -3.98
N SER A 611 38.67 18.62 -4.23
CA SER A 611 38.44 20.05 -4.56
C SER A 611 37.01 20.61 -4.38
N LEU A 612 36.19 20.08 -3.47
CA LEU A 612 34.85 20.64 -3.20
C LEU A 612 34.80 21.46 -1.91
N ASP A 613 34.83 22.79 -2.04
CA ASP A 613 34.18 23.70 -1.08
C ASP A 613 32.72 23.83 -1.53
N LEU A 614 31.82 23.12 -0.84
CA LEU A 614 30.37 23.17 -1.05
C LEU A 614 29.76 23.89 0.13
N ASP A 615 29.46 25.18 -0.04
CA ASP A 615 28.65 25.95 0.90
C ASP A 615 27.17 25.59 0.66
N LEU A 616 26.77 24.44 1.20
CA LEU A 616 25.38 24.00 1.27
C LEU A 616 24.86 24.36 2.66
N ASP A 617 24.13 25.47 2.76
CA ASP A 617 23.44 25.91 3.97
C ASP A 617 22.17 25.05 4.21
N LEU A 618 22.38 23.73 4.31
CA LEU A 618 21.50 22.81 5.00
C LEU A 618 22.07 22.78 6.41
N GLY A 619 21.35 23.30 7.41
CA GLY A 619 21.77 23.47 8.82
C GLY A 619 22.18 22.19 9.58
N LEU A 620 23.04 21.38 8.99
CA LEU A 620 23.83 20.31 9.56
C LEU A 620 25.26 20.85 9.59
N ALA A 621 25.77 20.98 10.81
CA ALA A 621 27.07 21.55 11.13
C ALA A 621 28.19 21.10 10.17
N HIS A 622 29.08 22.05 9.88
CA HIS A 622 30.35 21.87 9.17
C HIS A 622 31.10 20.62 9.63
N ASP A 623 30.92 19.50 8.93
CA ASP A 623 31.81 18.35 9.02
C ASP A 623 31.87 17.63 7.66
N PRO A 624 33.07 17.34 7.12
CA PRO A 624 33.28 16.69 5.82
C PRO A 624 32.72 15.26 5.71
N THR A 625 32.13 14.73 6.79
CA THR A 625 31.33 13.50 6.83
C THR A 625 29.92 13.66 6.26
N GLY A 626 29.44 14.90 6.08
CA GLY A 626 28.08 15.20 5.59
C GLY A 626 27.79 14.79 4.16
N LEU A 627 28.80 14.67 3.29
CA LEU A 627 28.64 14.23 1.90
C LEU A 627 28.83 12.70 1.72
N LEU A 628 29.61 12.09 2.62
CA LEU A 628 29.77 10.64 2.72
C LEU A 628 28.45 9.98 3.16
N LEU A 629 27.66 10.63 4.02
CA LEU A 629 26.40 10.08 4.51
C LEU A 629 25.34 9.86 3.40
N PRO A 630 24.96 10.83 2.54
CA PRO A 630 24.01 10.60 1.46
C PRO A 630 24.54 9.66 0.38
N LEU A 631 25.86 9.67 0.11
CA LEU A 631 26.49 8.71 -0.82
C LEU A 631 26.48 7.29 -0.23
N LEU A 632 26.80 7.13 1.05
CA LEU A 632 26.77 5.87 1.77
C LEU A 632 25.33 5.37 1.97
N ILE A 633 24.37 6.28 2.16
CA ILE A 633 22.93 5.96 2.14
C ILE A 633 22.50 5.53 0.74
N ALA A 634 22.91 6.20 -0.33
CA ALA A 634 22.58 5.80 -1.70
C ALA A 634 23.17 4.42 -2.05
N VAL A 635 24.44 4.20 -1.71
CA VAL A 635 25.12 2.90 -1.88
C VAL A 635 24.50 1.82 -0.99
N ALA A 636 24.17 2.14 0.27
CA ALA A 636 23.49 1.22 1.18
C ALA A 636 22.07 0.93 0.71
N VAL A 637 21.32 1.89 0.18
CA VAL A 637 19.99 1.70 -0.39
C VAL A 637 20.07 0.80 -1.63
N VAL A 638 21.04 1.01 -2.52
CA VAL A 638 21.27 0.13 -3.68
C VAL A 638 21.68 -1.27 -3.21
N ALA A 639 22.60 -1.40 -2.26
CA ALA A 639 23.06 -2.68 -1.73
C ALA A 639 21.95 -3.43 -0.96
N VAL A 640 21.16 -2.73 -0.14
CA VAL A 640 19.99 -3.23 0.58
C VAL A 640 18.89 -3.62 -0.40
N THR A 641 18.65 -2.84 -1.45
CA THR A 641 17.66 -3.18 -2.49
C THR A 641 18.09 -4.44 -3.26
N LEU A 642 19.37 -4.59 -3.58
CA LEU A 642 19.92 -5.78 -4.23
C LEU A 642 19.95 -7.03 -3.32
N THR A 643 20.13 -6.85 -2.01
CA THR A 643 20.17 -7.95 -1.03
C THR A 643 18.79 -8.36 -0.53
N VAL A 644 17.89 -7.41 -0.22
CA VAL A 644 16.52 -7.66 0.25
C VAL A 644 15.65 -8.22 -0.86
N PHE A 645 15.80 -7.74 -2.10
CA PHE A 645 15.09 -8.30 -3.25
C PHE A 645 15.91 -9.40 -3.93
N GLY A 646 16.16 -10.51 -3.23
CA GLY A 646 16.86 -11.68 -3.78
C GLY A 646 16.21 -12.30 -5.04
N LYS A 647 14.94 -11.99 -5.31
CA LYS A 647 14.27 -12.32 -6.59
C LYS A 647 14.66 -11.36 -7.72
N LEU A 648 14.89 -10.08 -7.43
CA LEU A 648 15.39 -9.09 -8.38
C LEU A 648 16.84 -9.38 -8.73
N ARG A 649 17.68 -9.77 -7.76
CA ARG A 649 19.03 -10.31 -7.99
C ARG A 649 19.00 -11.50 -8.93
N ARG A 650 18.21 -12.54 -8.65
CA ARG A 650 18.13 -13.74 -9.53
C ARG A 650 17.56 -13.45 -10.91
N ARG A 651 16.62 -12.51 -11.05
CA ARG A 651 16.06 -12.12 -12.35
C ARG A 651 16.99 -11.20 -13.15
N LEU A 652 17.66 -10.24 -12.51
CA LEU A 652 18.67 -9.41 -13.16
C LEU A 652 19.90 -10.22 -13.52
N PHE A 653 20.45 -11.00 -12.59
CA PHE A 653 21.59 -11.88 -12.89
C PHE A 653 21.22 -12.99 -13.86
N GLY A 654 20.02 -13.57 -13.76
CA GLY A 654 19.52 -14.56 -14.73
C GLY A 654 19.40 -13.94 -16.12
N TRP A 655 18.71 -12.81 -16.24
CA TRP A 655 18.60 -12.08 -17.50
C TRP A 655 19.94 -11.58 -18.05
N VAL A 656 20.87 -11.15 -17.19
CA VAL A 656 22.23 -10.74 -17.58
C VAL A 656 23.07 -11.96 -18.00
N ILE A 657 22.99 -13.08 -17.30
CA ILE A 657 23.71 -14.32 -17.64
C ILE A 657 23.14 -14.93 -18.91
N ASP A 658 21.82 -14.94 -19.08
CA ASP A 658 21.13 -15.42 -20.28
C ASP A 658 21.42 -14.50 -21.47
N ALA A 659 21.40 -13.17 -21.26
CA ALA A 659 21.83 -12.20 -22.28
C ALA A 659 23.32 -12.32 -22.62
N ILE A 660 24.21 -12.63 -21.64
CA ILE A 660 25.64 -12.90 -21.88
C ILE A 660 25.84 -14.26 -22.57
N ARG A 661 25.02 -15.27 -22.27
CA ARG A 661 25.09 -16.61 -22.85
C ARG A 661 24.55 -16.62 -24.29
N ASP A 662 23.45 -15.92 -24.55
CA ASP A 662 22.91 -15.68 -25.89
C ASP A 662 23.83 -14.75 -26.70
N ALA A 663 24.39 -13.71 -26.07
CA ALA A 663 25.44 -12.89 -26.66
C ALA A 663 26.76 -13.65 -26.82
N GLY A 664 26.97 -14.76 -26.13
CA GLY A 664 28.14 -15.64 -26.27
C GLY A 664 28.33 -16.14 -27.71
N SER A 665 27.22 -16.34 -28.43
CA SER A 665 27.23 -16.65 -29.87
C SER A 665 27.64 -15.47 -30.77
N VAL A 666 27.52 -14.24 -30.27
CA VAL A 666 27.90 -12.96 -30.92
C VAL A 666 29.30 -12.50 -30.48
N PHE A 667 29.79 -12.96 -29.31
CA PHE A 667 31.06 -12.57 -28.68
C PHE A 667 32.30 -12.94 -29.50
N ASN A 668 32.24 -13.97 -30.35
CA ASN A 668 33.33 -14.29 -31.27
C ASN A 668 33.54 -13.24 -32.38
N GLY A 669 32.56 -12.35 -32.61
CA GLY A 669 32.65 -11.24 -33.58
C GLY A 669 33.03 -9.88 -32.98
N LEU A 670 33.13 -9.76 -31.65
CA LEU A 670 33.39 -8.50 -30.92
C LEU A 670 34.89 -8.23 -30.68
N TRP A 671 35.78 -9.18 -30.98
CA TRP A 671 37.23 -9.04 -30.82
C TRP A 671 37.95 -8.21 -31.90
N SER A 672 37.22 -7.44 -32.72
CA SER A 672 37.87 -6.38 -33.50
C SER A 672 38.01 -5.15 -32.59
N GLY A 673 39.22 -4.78 -32.18
CA GLY A 673 39.49 -3.63 -31.30
C GLY A 673 38.86 -2.31 -31.77
N ARG A 674 38.55 -2.20 -33.06
CA ARG A 674 37.82 -1.08 -33.68
C ARG A 674 36.36 -0.95 -33.21
N ARG A 675 35.63 -2.05 -32.99
CA ARG A 675 34.21 -2.02 -32.52
C ARG A 675 34.11 -1.64 -31.05
N LEU A 676 35.01 -2.20 -30.23
CA LEU A 676 35.17 -1.85 -28.81
C LEU A 676 35.59 -0.39 -28.63
N GLY A 677 36.52 0.09 -29.47
CA GLY A 677 36.94 1.50 -29.49
C GLY A 677 35.81 2.44 -29.88
N LEU A 678 34.97 2.09 -30.86
CA LEU A 678 33.81 2.90 -31.26
C LEU A 678 32.74 2.98 -30.16
N LEU A 679 32.47 1.86 -29.47
CA LEU A 679 31.50 1.81 -28.37
C LEU A 679 31.99 2.60 -27.15
N ALA A 680 33.25 2.43 -26.76
CA ALA A 680 33.83 3.18 -25.64
C ALA A 680 33.98 4.67 -25.95
N ALA A 681 34.46 5.04 -27.14
CA ALA A 681 34.63 6.44 -27.53
C ALA A 681 33.29 7.17 -27.70
N GLY A 682 32.28 6.49 -28.26
CA GLY A 682 30.93 7.04 -28.42
C GLY A 682 30.26 7.33 -27.08
N ASN A 683 30.30 6.40 -26.12
CA ASN A 683 29.74 6.65 -24.80
C ASN A 683 30.54 7.72 -24.02
N LEU A 684 31.88 7.75 -24.16
CA LEU A 684 32.72 8.72 -23.45
C LEU A 684 32.48 10.15 -23.95
N THR A 685 32.31 10.30 -25.26
CA THR A 685 32.01 11.60 -25.88
C THR A 685 30.59 12.05 -25.66
N SER A 686 29.63 11.15 -25.41
CA SER A 686 28.27 11.55 -25.01
C SER A 686 28.21 12.10 -23.59
N ASP A 687 29.09 11.62 -22.72
CA ASP A 687 29.05 11.92 -21.29
C ASP A 687 29.97 13.09 -20.89
N LEU A 688 30.99 13.40 -21.69
CA LEU A 688 31.90 14.53 -21.50
C LEU A 688 31.41 15.77 -22.29
N ASP A 689 30.38 16.45 -21.80
CA ASP A 689 29.94 17.75 -22.34
C ASP A 689 30.82 18.90 -21.77
N PRO A 690 31.54 19.70 -22.60
CA PRO A 690 32.56 20.63 -22.12
C PRO A 690 32.05 21.95 -21.52
N VAL A 691 30.74 22.19 -21.39
CA VAL A 691 30.21 23.51 -20.95
C VAL A 691 30.38 23.79 -19.44
N ARG A 692 30.83 22.83 -18.62
CA ARG A 692 30.95 23.03 -17.15
C ARG A 692 32.31 23.47 -16.62
N HIS A 693 33.34 23.57 -17.45
CA HIS A 693 34.71 23.80 -16.97
C HIS A 693 35.41 24.95 -17.67
N ARG A 694 35.06 26.18 -17.30
CA ARG A 694 36.00 27.32 -17.22
C ARG A 694 35.27 28.55 -16.69
N HIS A 695 35.41 28.81 -15.39
CA HIS A 695 35.67 30.15 -14.83
C HIS A 695 35.94 29.99 -13.33
N GLY A 696 37.22 29.90 -12.98
CA GLY A 696 37.71 29.86 -11.61
C GLY A 696 39.18 30.26 -11.61
N GLY A 697 39.43 31.56 -11.66
CA GLY A 697 40.77 32.14 -11.53
C GLY A 697 40.64 33.49 -10.82
N PRO A 698 41.40 33.76 -9.75
CA PRO A 698 41.23 34.95 -8.93
C PRO A 698 41.95 36.15 -9.56
N VAL A 699 41.25 37.26 -9.74
CA VAL A 699 41.88 38.57 -9.99
C VAL A 699 41.57 39.46 -8.80
N GLY A 700 42.60 39.67 -7.98
CA GLY A 700 42.52 40.47 -6.77
C GLY A 700 42.49 41.99 -7.00
N GLY A 701 42.14 42.69 -5.93
CA GLY A 701 42.63 44.04 -5.62
C GLY A 701 41.77 45.20 -6.08
N GLN A 702 40.71 45.53 -5.34
CA GLN A 702 40.16 46.89 -5.35
C GLN A 702 40.93 47.78 -4.36
N ARG A 703 41.71 48.73 -4.89
CA ARG A 703 42.02 50.00 -4.22
C ARG A 703 41.10 51.09 -4.80
N PRO A 704 40.66 52.08 -4.00
CA PRO A 704 39.80 53.15 -4.49
C PRO A 704 40.66 54.28 -5.09
N PHE A 705 40.31 54.74 -6.28
CA PHE A 705 40.77 56.04 -6.78
C PHE A 705 39.60 56.75 -7.45
N GLY A 706 39.14 57.82 -6.79
CA GLY A 706 38.28 58.81 -7.40
C GLY A 706 39.06 59.65 -8.41
N ALA A 707 38.41 60.03 -9.49
CA ALA A 707 38.81 61.15 -10.31
C ALA A 707 37.58 61.81 -10.93
N ARG A 708 37.44 63.09 -10.58
CA ARG A 708 36.54 64.08 -11.16
C ARG A 708 36.56 64.05 -12.69
N CYS A 709 35.39 64.13 -13.31
CA CYS A 709 35.22 64.96 -14.49
C CYS A 709 33.95 65.78 -14.32
N GLY A 710 34.11 67.10 -14.35
CA GLY A 710 33.03 68.06 -14.36
C GLY A 710 33.17 68.97 -15.57
N ARG A 711 32.05 69.68 -15.82
CA ARG A 711 31.79 70.74 -16.79
C ARG A 711 31.53 70.21 -18.20
N ARG A 712 30.58 70.71 -18.98
CA ARG A 712 29.63 71.87 -19.04
C ARG A 712 29.13 71.78 -20.52
N ALA A 713 28.03 72.28 -21.02
CA ALA A 713 26.90 73.10 -20.60
C ALA A 713 25.91 73.04 -21.78
N GLN A 714 24.62 72.88 -21.51
CA GLN A 714 23.52 73.81 -21.88
C GLN A 714 22.24 73.31 -21.23
#